data_AF-A0A374URG9-F1
#
_entry.id   AF-A0A374URG9-F1
#
_cell.length_a   1.000
_cell.length_b   1.000
_cell.length_c   1.000
_cell.angle_alpha   90.00
_cell.angle_beta   90.00
_cell.angle_gamma   90.00
#
_symmetry.space_group_name_H-M   'P 1'
#
loop_
_entity.id
_entity.type
_entity.pdbx_description
1 polymer ?
#
loop_
_entity_poly.entity_id
_entity_poly.type
_entity_poly.pdbx_seq_one_letter_code
_entity_poly.pdbx_strand_id
1 'polypeptide(L)'
;MSKLRFRVVETAFKKKPVAVAVPAERPSEYFAKYVFNKEKMFRYLPSKVYAKLIDVIDNGAPLDRSIADEVAAGMKKWALEMGATHYTHWFHPLTEGTAEKHDAFVEHDGKGGMMEEFTGKLLVQQEPDASSFPNGGIRNTFEARGYSAWDPSSPAFIVDDTLCIPTIFIAYTGESLDYKAPLLKALRAVDKAAVDVCHYFNPDVKKVVAYLGWEQEYFLIDEGLYAARPDLLMTGRTLTGHDSAKNQQLEDHYFGAIPPRVAAFMKELEIEALKLGIPVKTRHNEVAPNQFELAPIFEECNLAVDHNMLIMALMRKVARNHGFRVLLHEKPFKGVNGSGKHNNWSLGTDTGILLHAPGKLPEDNLRFITFVVNTLMAVYKHNGLLKASISSATNAHRLGANEAPPAIISSFLGKQLSQVLEHIEESTKDDLISLSGKQGMKLDIPQIPELMIDNTDRNRTSPFAFTGNRFEFRAVGSEANCASAMIALNSALAEQLVEFKKDVDELIEKGEPKISAILDVIRKYIKICKPIHFDGNGYSDEWKAEAKKRGLDCETSVPLIFDNYLKPESIRMFESVGVMTQKELEARNEVKWETYTKKIQIEARVLGDLAMNHIIPVATQYQTELIDNVYKMKDLFPAEKAAKLSAKNLELIEEIADRTTFIKEHVDAMIEARKVANKIECERDKAIAYHDNIVPMMEEIRYHIDKLELIVDNQMWTLPKYRELLFIR
;
A
#
# COMPACT_ATOMS: atom_id res chain seq x y z
N MET A 1 -23.65 26.21 -21.98
CA MET A 1 -22.75 25.63 -20.95
C MET A 1 -23.21 24.24 -20.55
N SER A 2 -22.27 23.31 -20.36
CA SER A 2 -22.58 21.95 -19.88
C SER A 2 -23.19 22.02 -18.48
N LYS A 3 -24.39 21.45 -18.31
CA LYS A 3 -25.08 21.35 -17.00
C LYS A 3 -24.73 20.06 -16.24
N LEU A 4 -23.67 19.34 -16.66
CA LEU A 4 -23.34 18.02 -16.13
C LEU A 4 -23.08 18.07 -14.62
N ARG A 5 -22.17 18.95 -14.16
CA ARG A 5 -21.82 19.11 -12.74
C ARG A 5 -23.05 19.29 -11.84
N PHE A 6 -23.89 20.28 -12.13
CA PHE A 6 -25.06 20.54 -11.30
C PHE A 6 -26.08 19.39 -11.33
N ARG A 7 -26.25 18.72 -12.48
CA ARG A 7 -27.10 17.54 -12.58
C ARG A 7 -26.60 16.39 -11.71
N VAL A 8 -25.30 16.11 -11.72
CA VAL A 8 -24.74 15.03 -10.90
C VAL A 8 -24.75 15.37 -9.41
N VAL A 9 -24.52 16.64 -9.05
CA VAL A 9 -24.67 17.15 -7.68
C VAL A 9 -26.10 16.95 -7.17
N GLU A 10 -27.10 17.39 -7.95
CA GLU A 10 -28.51 17.22 -7.58
C GLU A 10 -28.89 15.74 -7.45
N THR A 11 -28.39 14.90 -8.34
CA THR A 11 -28.66 13.46 -8.32
C THR A 11 -28.03 12.80 -7.10
N ALA A 12 -26.80 13.19 -6.73
CA ALA A 12 -26.10 12.65 -5.57
C ALA A 12 -26.88 12.89 -4.26
N PHE A 13 -27.43 14.10 -4.05
CA PHE A 13 -28.26 14.42 -2.88
C PHE A 13 -29.55 13.57 -2.76
N LYS A 14 -30.03 13.01 -3.87
CA LYS A 14 -31.27 12.21 -3.91
C LYS A 14 -31.00 10.71 -3.71
N LYS A 15 -29.75 10.26 -3.78
CA LYS A 15 -29.40 8.83 -3.67
C LYS A 15 -29.66 8.33 -2.26
N LYS A 16 -30.20 7.12 -2.18
CA LYS A 16 -30.50 6.42 -0.93
C LYS A 16 -29.56 5.23 -0.74
N PRO A 17 -29.36 4.76 0.50
CA PRO A 17 -28.59 3.54 0.75
C PRO A 17 -29.18 2.35 0.00
N VAL A 18 -28.33 1.55 -0.64
CA VAL A 18 -28.74 0.30 -1.27
C VAL A 18 -29.07 -0.71 -0.17
N ALA A 19 -30.15 -1.47 -0.35
CA ALA A 19 -30.52 -2.51 0.60
C ALA A 19 -29.52 -3.68 0.52
N VAL A 20 -28.92 -4.02 1.66
CA VAL A 20 -27.97 -5.14 1.76
C VAL A 20 -28.69 -6.37 2.29
N ALA A 21 -28.62 -7.48 1.55
CA ALA A 21 -29.13 -8.76 2.00
C ALA A 21 -28.21 -9.34 3.09
N VAL A 22 -28.63 -9.19 4.35
CA VAL A 22 -27.87 -9.71 5.49
C VAL A 22 -28.15 -11.20 5.63
N PRO A 23 -27.13 -12.07 5.71
CA PRO A 23 -27.32 -13.46 6.06
C PRO A 23 -28.11 -13.60 7.38
N ALA A 24 -29.09 -14.49 7.42
CA ALA A 24 -29.81 -14.80 8.65
C ALA A 24 -28.91 -15.54 9.68
N GLU A 25 -27.90 -16.21 9.15
CA GLU A 25 -26.89 -16.98 9.88
C GLU A 25 -25.85 -16.06 10.53
N ARG A 26 -25.14 -16.57 11.54
CA ARG A 26 -24.02 -15.84 12.14
C ARG A 26 -22.80 -15.83 11.21
N PRO A 27 -21.92 -14.82 11.31
CA PRO A 27 -20.67 -14.75 10.55
C PRO A 27 -19.84 -16.03 10.52
N SER A 28 -19.82 -16.78 11.62
CA SER A 28 -19.10 -18.07 11.72
C SER A 28 -19.59 -19.14 10.73
N GLU A 29 -20.86 -19.12 10.33
CA GLU A 29 -21.46 -20.14 9.45
C GLU A 29 -21.10 -19.92 7.98
N TYR A 30 -20.95 -18.66 7.57
CA TYR A 30 -20.61 -18.31 6.19
C TYR A 30 -19.15 -17.87 5.99
N PHE A 31 -18.35 -17.82 7.08
CA PHE A 31 -16.93 -17.49 6.99
C PHE A 31 -16.19 -18.52 6.12
N ALA A 32 -15.35 -18.04 5.21
CA ALA A 32 -14.61 -18.87 4.25
C ALA A 32 -15.50 -19.84 3.44
N LYS A 33 -16.76 -19.46 3.20
CA LYS A 33 -17.71 -20.23 2.38
C LYS A 33 -17.18 -20.48 0.97
N TYR A 34 -16.54 -19.48 0.36
CA TYR A 34 -16.01 -19.54 -1.00
C TYR A 34 -14.50 -19.81 -1.02
N VAL A 35 -13.97 -20.52 -0.03
CA VAL A 35 -12.54 -20.84 0.07
C VAL A 35 -12.35 -22.34 0.20
N PHE A 36 -11.50 -22.93 -0.64
CA PHE A 36 -11.08 -24.32 -0.58
C PHE A 36 -10.06 -24.53 0.54
N ASN A 37 -10.47 -24.27 1.78
CA ASN A 37 -9.62 -24.34 2.97
C ASN A 37 -9.41 -25.80 3.44
N LYS A 38 -8.67 -26.00 4.54
CA LYS A 38 -8.38 -27.34 5.11
C LYS A 38 -9.63 -28.18 5.38
N GLU A 39 -10.73 -27.58 5.83
CA GLU A 39 -12.00 -28.27 6.07
C GLU A 39 -12.60 -28.80 4.76
N LYS A 40 -12.57 -27.99 3.69
CA LYS A 40 -13.07 -28.39 2.37
C LYS A 40 -12.12 -29.41 1.76
N MET A 41 -10.82 -29.20 1.83
CA MET A 41 -9.81 -30.19 1.41
C MET A 41 -10.06 -31.56 2.08
N PHE A 42 -10.34 -31.60 3.38
CA PHE A 42 -10.64 -32.86 4.08
C PHE A 42 -11.91 -33.56 3.55
N ARG A 43 -12.92 -32.79 3.16
CA ARG A 43 -14.20 -33.30 2.63
C ARG A 43 -14.08 -33.79 1.17
N TYR A 44 -13.30 -33.10 0.35
CA TYR A 44 -13.27 -33.33 -1.11
C TYR A 44 -12.05 -34.14 -1.58
N LEU A 45 -11.00 -34.30 -0.76
CA LEU A 45 -9.79 -35.03 -1.12
C LEU A 45 -9.72 -36.42 -0.47
N PRO A 46 -9.15 -37.43 -1.14
CA PRO A 46 -8.80 -38.71 -0.52
C PRO A 46 -7.84 -38.51 0.67
N SER A 47 -8.00 -39.31 1.73
CA SER A 47 -7.25 -39.14 2.99
C SER A 47 -5.72 -39.09 2.82
N LYS A 48 -5.14 -39.91 1.92
CA LYS A 48 -3.70 -39.90 1.64
C LYS A 48 -3.25 -38.62 0.92
N VAL A 49 -4.07 -38.10 0.01
CA VAL A 49 -3.80 -36.86 -0.72
C VAL A 49 -3.93 -35.66 0.21
N TYR A 50 -4.98 -35.63 1.03
CA TYR A 50 -5.13 -34.61 2.07
C TYR A 50 -3.90 -34.54 2.97
N ALA A 51 -3.44 -35.67 3.51
CA ALA A 51 -2.27 -35.70 4.39
C ALA A 51 -0.99 -35.16 3.70
N LYS A 52 -0.74 -35.56 2.45
CA LYS A 52 0.38 -35.04 1.66
C LYS A 52 0.25 -33.54 1.38
N LEU A 53 -0.95 -33.06 1.02
CA LEU A 53 -1.18 -31.64 0.75
C LEU A 53 -1.02 -30.78 2.02
N ILE A 54 -1.46 -31.27 3.18
CA ILE A 54 -1.23 -30.59 4.45
C ILE A 54 0.27 -30.49 4.77
N ASP A 55 1.07 -31.52 4.49
CA ASP A 55 2.53 -31.47 4.67
C ASP A 55 3.18 -30.43 3.74
N VAL A 56 2.68 -30.28 2.51
CA VAL A 56 3.09 -29.23 1.57
C VAL A 56 2.77 -27.83 2.14
N ILE A 57 1.57 -27.64 2.70
CA ILE A 57 1.10 -26.34 3.22
C ILE A 57 1.83 -25.96 4.51
N ASP A 58 1.88 -26.86 5.48
CA ASP A 58 2.33 -26.56 6.84
C ASP A 58 3.87 -26.64 6.96
N ASN A 59 4.49 -27.59 6.25
CA ASN A 59 5.93 -27.88 6.34
C ASN A 59 6.72 -27.53 5.07
N GLY A 60 6.06 -27.05 4.01
CA GLY A 60 6.74 -26.61 2.79
C GLY A 60 7.31 -27.75 1.94
N ALA A 61 6.79 -28.98 2.08
CA ALA A 61 7.17 -30.11 1.26
C ALA A 61 6.88 -29.83 -0.24
N PRO A 62 7.64 -30.42 -1.20
CA PRO A 62 7.33 -30.26 -2.62
C PRO A 62 5.97 -30.87 -3.00
N LEU A 63 5.21 -30.19 -3.86
CA LEU A 63 3.96 -30.73 -4.40
C LEU A 63 4.26 -31.89 -5.36
N ASP A 64 3.95 -33.11 -4.92
CA ASP A 64 4.12 -34.34 -5.68
C ASP A 64 3.14 -34.39 -6.87
N ARG A 65 3.65 -34.55 -8.09
CA ARG A 65 2.80 -34.66 -9.30
C ARG A 65 1.80 -35.81 -9.21
N SER A 66 2.09 -36.85 -8.45
CA SER A 66 1.19 -38.00 -8.28
C SER A 66 -0.12 -37.66 -7.56
N ILE A 67 -0.16 -36.56 -6.79
CA ILE A 67 -1.39 -36.12 -6.12
C ILE A 67 -2.11 -34.99 -6.85
N ALA A 68 -1.49 -34.37 -7.86
CA ALA A 68 -2.01 -33.16 -8.50
C ALA A 68 -3.38 -33.39 -9.17
N ASP A 69 -3.55 -34.51 -9.88
CA ASP A 69 -4.83 -34.82 -10.55
C ASP A 69 -5.95 -35.09 -9.55
N GLU A 70 -5.66 -35.76 -8.44
CA GLU A 70 -6.64 -35.99 -7.37
C GLU A 70 -7.02 -34.68 -6.65
N VAL A 71 -6.06 -33.77 -6.46
CA VAL A 71 -6.33 -32.42 -5.93
C VAL A 71 -7.18 -31.61 -6.91
N ALA A 72 -6.85 -31.61 -8.20
CA ALA A 72 -7.63 -30.92 -9.23
C ALA A 72 -9.07 -31.44 -9.30
N ALA A 73 -9.26 -32.76 -9.28
CA ALA A 73 -10.58 -33.36 -9.30
C ALA A 73 -11.42 -32.97 -8.06
N GLY A 74 -10.82 -32.99 -6.86
CA GLY A 74 -11.50 -32.56 -5.63
C GLY A 74 -11.83 -31.07 -5.62
N MET A 75 -10.89 -30.23 -6.05
CA MET A 75 -11.06 -28.77 -6.13
C MET A 75 -12.14 -28.40 -7.15
N LYS A 76 -12.13 -29.01 -8.34
CA LYS A 76 -13.16 -28.83 -9.36
C LYS A 76 -14.53 -29.25 -8.84
N LYS A 77 -14.63 -30.42 -8.19
CA LYS A 77 -15.91 -30.90 -7.65
C LYS A 77 -16.50 -29.91 -6.66
N TRP A 78 -15.68 -29.40 -5.73
CA TRP A 78 -16.10 -28.33 -4.82
C TRP A 78 -16.53 -27.08 -5.58
N ALA A 79 -15.75 -26.64 -6.57
CA ALA A 79 -16.03 -25.43 -7.33
C ALA A 79 -17.35 -25.50 -8.12
N LEU A 80 -17.63 -26.64 -8.76
CA LEU A 80 -18.89 -26.89 -9.45
C LEU A 80 -20.09 -26.89 -8.48
N GLU A 81 -19.94 -27.50 -7.30
CA GLU A 81 -20.99 -27.46 -6.26
C GLU A 81 -21.26 -26.04 -5.75
N MET A 82 -20.27 -25.14 -5.83
CA MET A 82 -20.40 -23.72 -5.51
C MET A 82 -20.87 -22.87 -6.69
N GLY A 83 -21.06 -23.46 -7.88
CA GLY A 83 -21.57 -22.80 -9.08
C GLY A 83 -20.50 -22.18 -9.98
N ALA A 84 -19.22 -22.48 -9.77
CA ALA A 84 -18.17 -22.00 -10.66
C ALA A 84 -18.22 -22.71 -12.02
N THR A 85 -18.06 -21.96 -13.10
CA THR A 85 -17.99 -22.48 -14.48
C THR A 85 -16.62 -22.24 -15.12
N HIS A 86 -15.83 -21.36 -14.53
CA HIS A 86 -14.50 -20.98 -14.99
C HIS A 86 -13.45 -21.24 -13.90
N TYR A 87 -12.19 -21.29 -14.31
CA TYR A 87 -11.03 -21.18 -13.43
C TYR A 87 -10.05 -20.13 -13.95
N THR A 88 -9.20 -19.62 -13.06
CA THR A 88 -8.12 -18.70 -13.40
C THR A 88 -6.92 -18.93 -12.50
N HIS A 89 -5.73 -18.75 -13.06
CA HIS A 89 -4.53 -18.54 -12.27
C HIS A 89 -4.48 -17.08 -11.86
N TRP A 90 -4.54 -16.85 -10.56
CA TRP A 90 -4.56 -15.53 -9.95
C TRP A 90 -3.18 -15.20 -9.42
N PHE A 91 -2.57 -14.11 -9.89
CA PHE A 91 -1.20 -13.74 -9.51
C PHE A 91 -1.01 -12.23 -9.46
N HIS A 92 0.11 -11.79 -8.86
CA HIS A 92 0.46 -10.38 -8.65
C HIS A 92 1.61 -9.95 -9.57
N PRO A 93 1.35 -9.58 -10.84
CA PRO A 93 2.40 -9.10 -11.73
C PRO A 93 3.01 -7.78 -11.22
N LEU A 94 4.10 -7.32 -11.86
CA LEU A 94 4.79 -6.05 -11.53
C LEU A 94 4.00 -4.78 -11.92
N THR A 95 2.68 -4.78 -11.71
CA THR A 95 1.75 -3.67 -11.99
C THR A 95 1.08 -3.12 -10.73
N GLU A 96 1.47 -3.58 -9.54
CA GLU A 96 0.83 -3.31 -8.23
C GLU A 96 -0.60 -3.86 -8.08
N GLY A 97 -1.14 -4.52 -9.10
CA GLY A 97 -2.47 -5.16 -9.08
C GLY A 97 -2.41 -6.68 -9.19
N THR A 98 -3.58 -7.28 -9.45
CA THR A 98 -3.76 -8.72 -9.71
C THR A 98 -4.08 -8.96 -11.18
N ALA A 99 -3.78 -10.17 -11.66
CA ALA A 99 -4.09 -10.59 -13.02
C ALA A 99 -4.85 -11.92 -13.02
N GLU A 100 -5.77 -12.04 -13.97
CA GLU A 100 -6.64 -13.19 -14.17
C GLU A 100 -6.87 -13.43 -15.66
N LYS A 101 -6.96 -14.71 -16.04
CA LYS A 101 -7.43 -15.18 -17.34
C LYS A 101 -8.45 -16.28 -17.07
N HIS A 102 -9.69 -16.06 -17.48
CA HIS A 102 -10.78 -16.99 -17.18
C HIS A 102 -10.87 -18.03 -18.29
N ASP A 103 -10.51 -19.26 -17.95
CA ASP A 103 -10.66 -20.43 -18.81
C ASP A 103 -11.89 -21.22 -18.32
N ALA A 104 -12.76 -21.65 -19.25
CA ALA A 104 -13.91 -22.48 -18.90
C ALA A 104 -13.45 -23.90 -18.53
N PHE A 105 -14.16 -24.58 -17.64
CA PHE A 105 -13.91 -26.02 -17.42
C PHE A 105 -14.24 -26.88 -18.63
N VAL A 106 -14.98 -26.34 -19.62
CA VAL A 106 -15.49 -27.11 -20.73
C VAL A 106 -14.39 -27.49 -21.72
N GLU A 107 -14.36 -28.78 -22.07
CA GLU A 107 -13.51 -29.39 -23.07
C GLU A 107 -14.33 -30.30 -24.02
N HIS A 108 -13.78 -30.56 -25.20
CA HIS A 108 -14.40 -31.46 -26.17
C HIS A 108 -14.27 -32.93 -25.75
N ASP A 109 -15.36 -33.69 -25.82
CA ASP A 109 -15.36 -35.13 -25.52
C ASP A 109 -14.80 -36.01 -26.67
N GLY A 110 -14.37 -35.39 -27.77
CA GLY A 110 -13.88 -36.05 -28.99
C GLY A 110 -14.95 -36.79 -29.81
N LYS A 111 -16.23 -36.70 -29.41
CA LYS A 111 -17.39 -37.39 -30.02
C LYS A 111 -18.49 -36.43 -30.47
N GLY A 112 -18.25 -35.12 -30.38
CA GLY A 112 -19.19 -34.06 -30.75
C GLY A 112 -20.02 -33.53 -29.58
N GLY A 113 -19.76 -33.97 -28.35
CA GLY A 113 -20.28 -33.40 -27.12
C GLY A 113 -19.26 -32.53 -26.39
N MET A 114 -19.67 -32.08 -25.20
CA MET A 114 -18.86 -31.30 -24.27
C MET A 114 -18.80 -32.02 -22.94
N MET A 115 -17.65 -31.95 -22.28
CA MET A 115 -17.46 -32.38 -20.90
C MET A 115 -16.76 -31.27 -20.13
N GLU A 116 -16.85 -31.31 -18.80
CA GLU A 116 -16.03 -30.43 -17.97
C GLU A 116 -14.78 -31.19 -17.54
N GLU A 117 -13.63 -30.54 -17.57
CA GLU A 117 -12.33 -31.10 -17.18
C GLU A 117 -11.51 -30.05 -16.42
N PHE A 118 -10.76 -30.52 -15.41
CA PHE A 118 -9.75 -29.72 -14.71
C PHE A 118 -8.67 -30.68 -14.22
N THR A 119 -7.49 -30.61 -14.82
CA THR A 119 -6.41 -31.58 -14.62
C THR A 119 -5.34 -31.04 -13.66
N GLY A 120 -4.61 -31.93 -13.00
CA GLY A 120 -3.48 -31.57 -12.13
C GLY A 120 -2.36 -30.87 -12.88
N LYS A 121 -2.26 -31.07 -14.20
CA LYS A 121 -1.33 -30.32 -15.07
C LYS A 121 -1.57 -28.82 -14.95
N LEU A 122 -2.84 -28.38 -14.97
CA LEU A 122 -3.20 -26.98 -14.87
C LEU A 122 -2.83 -26.40 -13.50
N LEU A 123 -3.07 -27.14 -12.41
CA LEU A 123 -2.63 -26.71 -11.07
C LEU A 123 -1.12 -26.53 -10.94
N VAL A 124 -0.35 -27.48 -11.47
CA VAL A 124 1.11 -27.50 -11.27
C VAL A 124 1.80 -26.46 -12.14
N GLN A 125 1.36 -26.31 -13.40
CA GLN A 125 2.02 -25.42 -14.36
C GLN A 125 1.08 -25.03 -15.51
N GLN A 126 0.84 -23.72 -15.68
CA GLN A 126 0.15 -23.16 -16.85
C GLN A 126 0.99 -22.06 -17.51
N GLU A 127 0.77 -21.85 -18.81
CA GLU A 127 1.30 -20.70 -19.54
C GLU A 127 0.18 -19.64 -19.68
N PRO A 128 0.23 -18.53 -18.92
CA PRO A 128 -0.91 -17.62 -18.79
C PRO A 128 -1.09 -16.63 -19.96
N ASP A 129 -0.36 -16.78 -21.08
CA ASP A 129 -0.31 -15.81 -22.19
C ASP A 129 -0.12 -14.35 -21.70
N ALA A 130 0.87 -14.18 -20.83
CA ALA A 130 1.09 -12.99 -20.03
C ALA A 130 2.17 -12.07 -20.63
N SER A 131 2.26 -12.01 -21.96
CA SER A 131 3.39 -11.36 -22.69
C SER A 131 3.44 -9.84 -22.54
N SER A 132 2.29 -9.20 -22.27
CA SER A 132 2.17 -7.73 -22.19
C SER A 132 2.46 -7.13 -20.81
N PHE A 133 2.71 -7.96 -19.78
CA PHE A 133 3.04 -7.42 -18.46
C PHE A 133 4.46 -6.83 -18.46
N PRO A 134 4.68 -5.76 -17.67
CA PRO A 134 6.01 -5.19 -17.48
C PRO A 134 6.99 -6.25 -16.97
N ASN A 135 8.16 -6.31 -17.58
CA ASN A 135 9.18 -7.32 -17.28
C ASN A 135 10.61 -6.77 -17.23
N GLY A 136 10.80 -5.46 -17.44
CA GLY A 136 12.10 -4.79 -17.31
C GLY A 136 13.22 -5.37 -18.19
N GLY A 137 12.87 -5.94 -19.35
CA GLY A 137 13.84 -6.53 -20.27
C GLY A 137 14.25 -7.97 -19.96
N ILE A 138 13.67 -8.61 -18.93
CA ILE A 138 13.94 -10.04 -18.63
C ILE A 138 13.41 -10.95 -19.75
N ARG A 139 12.33 -10.55 -20.43
CA ARG A 139 11.77 -11.31 -21.56
C ARG A 139 12.17 -10.66 -22.87
N ASN A 140 12.76 -11.45 -23.76
CA ASN A 140 12.90 -11.07 -25.15
C ASN A 140 11.52 -10.99 -25.81
N THR A 141 11.31 -9.98 -26.66
CA THR A 141 10.03 -9.75 -27.38
C THR A 141 9.59 -10.92 -28.25
N PHE A 142 10.52 -11.77 -28.70
CA PHE A 142 10.25 -12.96 -29.52
C PHE A 142 10.21 -14.28 -28.72
N GLU A 143 10.64 -14.27 -27.45
CA GLU A 143 10.65 -15.42 -26.53
C GLU A 143 9.93 -15.08 -25.21
N ALA A 144 8.81 -14.39 -25.32
CA ALA A 144 8.03 -13.92 -24.18
C ALA A 144 7.21 -15.04 -23.53
N ARG A 145 7.75 -16.25 -23.31
CA ARG A 145 7.08 -17.31 -22.53
C ARG A 145 7.30 -17.09 -21.03
N GLY A 146 6.32 -17.51 -20.25
CA GLY A 146 6.34 -17.44 -18.78
C GLY A 146 5.42 -18.51 -18.23
N TYR A 147 5.67 -18.94 -17.01
CA TYR A 147 4.93 -20.02 -16.37
C TYR A 147 4.31 -19.54 -15.07
N SER A 148 3.11 -20.01 -14.82
CA SER A 148 2.44 -19.87 -13.53
C SER A 148 2.43 -21.21 -12.81
N ALA A 149 2.63 -21.19 -11.49
CA ALA A 149 2.60 -22.38 -10.65
C ALA A 149 1.81 -22.08 -9.38
N TRP A 150 0.93 -23.00 -8.97
CA TRP A 150 0.13 -22.83 -7.77
C TRP A 150 0.97 -22.71 -6.50
N ASP A 151 0.64 -21.72 -5.67
CA ASP A 151 1.09 -21.62 -4.28
C ASP A 151 0.05 -22.29 -3.36
N PRO A 152 0.29 -23.51 -2.89
CA PRO A 152 -0.65 -24.22 -2.02
C PRO A 152 -0.78 -23.60 -0.62
N SER A 153 0.17 -22.75 -0.19
CA SER A 153 0.08 -22.08 1.10
C SER A 153 -1.00 -20.99 1.14
N SER A 154 -1.48 -20.56 -0.02
CA SER A 154 -2.66 -19.71 -0.17
C SER A 154 -3.82 -20.52 -0.76
N PRO A 155 -4.97 -20.63 -0.07
CA PRO A 155 -6.05 -21.50 -0.50
C PRO A 155 -6.73 -20.94 -1.77
N ALA A 156 -7.11 -21.85 -2.67
CA ALA A 156 -7.95 -21.47 -3.81
C ALA A 156 -9.31 -20.95 -3.32
N PHE A 157 -9.88 -20.00 -4.05
CA PHE A 157 -11.13 -19.33 -3.67
C PHE A 157 -12.02 -19.12 -4.89
N ILE A 158 -13.29 -18.78 -4.67
CA ILE A 158 -14.24 -18.50 -5.75
C ILE A 158 -14.72 -17.06 -5.64
N VAL A 159 -14.58 -16.33 -6.74
CA VAL A 159 -15.21 -15.02 -6.92
C VAL A 159 -16.20 -15.15 -8.06
N ASP A 160 -17.46 -14.80 -7.79
CA ASP A 160 -18.57 -14.99 -8.72
C ASP A 160 -18.68 -16.45 -9.20
N ASP A 161 -18.41 -16.70 -10.48
CA ASP A 161 -18.47 -18.00 -11.15
C ASP A 161 -17.08 -18.56 -11.50
N THR A 162 -16.00 -18.00 -10.92
CA THR A 162 -14.62 -18.36 -11.26
C THR A 162 -13.85 -18.89 -10.06
N LEU A 163 -13.25 -20.07 -10.22
CA LEU A 163 -12.25 -20.65 -9.31
C LEU A 163 -10.90 -19.96 -9.50
N CYS A 164 -10.47 -19.18 -8.53
CA CYS A 164 -9.19 -18.48 -8.50
C CYS A 164 -8.14 -19.32 -7.78
N ILE A 165 -7.03 -19.61 -8.47
CA ILE A 165 -5.91 -20.40 -7.96
C ILE A 165 -4.72 -19.47 -7.73
N PRO A 166 -4.33 -19.17 -6.47
CA PRO A 166 -3.19 -18.30 -6.19
C PRO A 166 -1.90 -18.86 -6.76
N THR A 167 -1.23 -18.14 -7.65
CA THR A 167 -0.05 -18.64 -8.36
C THR A 167 1.11 -17.67 -8.29
N ILE A 168 2.32 -18.21 -8.41
CA ILE A 168 3.51 -17.42 -8.75
C ILE A 168 3.64 -17.29 -10.26
N PHE A 169 4.30 -16.25 -10.75
CA PHE A 169 4.60 -16.05 -12.17
C PHE A 169 6.11 -15.86 -12.43
N ILE A 170 6.68 -16.75 -13.24
CA ILE A 170 8.12 -16.84 -13.54
C ILE A 170 8.39 -16.76 -15.05
N ALA A 171 9.52 -16.18 -15.42
CA ALA A 171 10.02 -16.18 -16.78
C ALA A 171 10.45 -17.59 -17.21
N TYR A 172 10.55 -17.81 -18.53
CA TYR A 172 11.10 -19.06 -19.07
C TYR A 172 12.52 -19.37 -18.57
N THR A 173 13.31 -18.34 -18.31
CA THR A 173 14.68 -18.40 -17.80
C THR A 173 14.78 -18.53 -16.27
N GLY A 174 13.65 -18.52 -15.56
CA GLY A 174 13.55 -18.79 -14.11
C GLY A 174 13.46 -17.55 -13.21
N GLU A 175 13.62 -16.34 -13.74
CA GLU A 175 13.48 -15.09 -13.00
C GLU A 175 12.01 -14.82 -12.63
N SER A 176 11.80 -14.18 -11.48
CA SER A 176 10.48 -13.91 -10.91
C SER A 176 9.86 -12.67 -11.55
N LEU A 177 8.68 -12.81 -12.16
CA LEU A 177 7.93 -11.74 -12.86
C LEU A 177 6.74 -11.22 -12.04
N ASP A 178 6.67 -11.57 -10.76
CA ASP A 178 5.60 -11.23 -9.84
C ASP A 178 6.11 -10.70 -8.50
N TYR A 179 5.18 -10.40 -7.60
CA TYR A 179 5.49 -10.09 -6.21
C TYR A 179 5.51 -11.32 -5.29
N LYS A 180 4.83 -12.41 -5.67
CA LYS A 180 4.60 -13.55 -4.78
C LYS A 180 5.81 -14.47 -4.66
N ALA A 181 6.52 -14.79 -5.75
CA ALA A 181 7.72 -15.62 -5.66
C ALA A 181 8.83 -15.00 -4.80
N PRO A 182 9.22 -13.72 -4.96
CA PRO A 182 10.21 -13.10 -4.08
C PRO A 182 9.72 -13.00 -2.62
N LEU A 183 8.43 -12.77 -2.39
CA LEU A 183 7.87 -12.75 -1.04
C LEU A 183 8.02 -14.11 -0.35
N LEU A 184 7.63 -15.20 -1.02
CA LEU A 184 7.79 -16.56 -0.48
C LEU A 184 9.26 -16.88 -0.16
N LYS A 185 10.20 -16.46 -1.03
CA LYS A 185 11.64 -16.60 -0.78
C LYS A 185 12.09 -15.79 0.45
N ALA A 186 11.64 -14.54 0.57
CA ALA A 186 11.98 -13.67 1.71
C ALA A 186 11.44 -14.21 3.03
N LEU A 187 10.21 -14.74 3.02
CA LEU A 187 9.59 -15.37 4.19
C LEU A 187 10.33 -16.65 4.61
N ARG A 188 10.76 -17.49 3.66
CA ARG A 188 11.59 -18.66 3.95
C ARG A 188 12.98 -18.27 4.47
N ALA A 189 13.56 -17.19 3.95
CA ALA A 189 14.87 -16.72 4.40
C ALA A 189 14.83 -16.23 5.86
N VAL A 190 13.82 -15.42 6.21
CA VAL A 190 13.67 -14.93 7.60
C VAL A 190 13.29 -16.05 8.55
N ASP A 191 12.46 -17.02 8.13
CA ASP A 191 12.12 -18.22 8.91
C ASP A 191 13.40 -18.96 9.32
N LYS A 192 14.21 -19.37 8.33
CA LYS A 192 15.46 -20.11 8.58
C LYS A 192 16.41 -19.32 9.50
N ALA A 193 16.67 -18.05 9.18
CA ALA A 193 17.59 -17.23 9.96
C ALA A 193 17.09 -17.00 11.40
N ALA A 194 15.78 -16.82 11.58
CA ALA A 194 15.18 -16.62 12.90
C ALA A 194 15.15 -17.91 13.72
N VAL A 195 14.93 -19.09 13.11
CA VAL A 195 15.03 -20.39 13.79
C VAL A 195 16.44 -20.59 14.37
N ASP A 196 17.48 -20.36 13.56
CA ASP A 196 18.87 -20.50 14.00
C ASP A 196 19.21 -19.60 15.20
N VAL A 197 18.67 -18.37 15.23
CA VAL A 197 18.81 -17.44 16.38
C VAL A 197 17.93 -17.86 17.55
N CYS A 198 16.71 -18.38 17.31
CA CYS A 198 15.81 -18.86 18.35
C CYS A 198 16.43 -20.02 19.13
N HIS A 199 17.26 -20.86 18.50
CA HIS A 199 17.93 -21.98 19.17
C HIS A 199 18.90 -21.57 20.26
N TYR A 200 19.32 -20.31 20.35
CA TYR A 200 20.01 -19.81 21.54
C TYR A 200 19.13 -19.83 22.79
N PHE A 201 17.81 -19.71 22.64
CA PHE A 201 16.86 -19.57 23.74
C PHE A 201 15.94 -20.78 23.89
N ASN A 202 15.53 -21.40 22.78
CA ASN A 202 14.66 -22.55 22.75
C ASN A 202 15.00 -23.45 21.54
N PRO A 203 15.62 -24.64 21.76
CA PRO A 203 15.99 -25.56 20.69
C PRO A 203 14.77 -26.30 20.07
N ASP A 204 13.60 -26.25 20.72
CA ASP A 204 12.39 -26.93 20.22
C ASP A 204 11.70 -26.17 19.08
N VAL A 205 12.11 -24.91 18.82
CA VAL A 205 11.56 -24.09 17.73
C VAL A 205 11.96 -24.69 16.38
N LYS A 206 10.98 -24.99 15.53
CA LYS A 206 11.23 -25.57 14.19
C LYS A 206 10.92 -24.59 13.07
N LYS A 207 10.06 -23.61 13.32
CA LYS A 207 9.59 -22.66 12.33
C LYS A 207 9.31 -21.31 12.98
N VAL A 208 9.65 -20.23 12.28
CA VAL A 208 9.28 -18.86 12.62
C VAL A 208 8.43 -18.29 11.48
N VAL A 209 7.25 -17.83 11.82
CA VAL A 209 6.26 -17.27 10.90
C VAL A 209 6.28 -15.76 11.01
N ALA A 210 6.35 -15.08 9.86
CA ALA A 210 6.09 -13.65 9.80
C ALA A 210 4.58 -13.40 9.69
N TYR A 211 4.07 -12.53 10.56
CA TYR A 211 2.68 -12.11 10.56
C TYR A 211 2.55 -10.69 10.03
N LEU A 212 1.45 -10.43 9.32
CA LEU A 212 1.11 -9.12 8.80
C LEU A 212 -0.37 -8.80 9.10
N GLY A 213 -0.59 -7.66 9.74
CA GLY A 213 -1.89 -6.98 9.80
C GLY A 213 -1.83 -5.69 9.00
N TRP A 214 -2.60 -5.58 7.92
CA TRP A 214 -2.66 -4.37 7.12
C TRP A 214 -3.86 -3.50 7.51
N GLU A 215 -3.70 -2.18 7.48
CA GLU A 215 -4.78 -1.21 7.70
C GLU A 215 -5.03 -0.50 6.37
N GLN A 216 -6.18 -0.74 5.72
CA GLN A 216 -6.48 -0.21 4.39
C GLN A 216 -7.28 1.08 4.49
N GLU A 217 -6.63 2.21 4.23
CA GLU A 217 -7.31 3.49 4.06
C GLU A 217 -7.76 3.71 2.61
N TYR A 218 -8.85 4.46 2.43
CA TYR A 218 -9.43 4.76 1.13
C TYR A 218 -10.40 5.95 1.19
N PHE A 219 -10.70 6.54 0.04
CA PHE A 219 -11.81 7.48 -0.10
C PHE A 219 -13.00 6.86 -0.84
N LEU A 220 -14.22 7.29 -0.51
CA LEU A 220 -15.41 7.03 -1.33
C LEU A 220 -15.94 8.32 -1.93
N ILE A 221 -16.23 8.29 -3.22
CA ILE A 221 -16.86 9.39 -3.94
C ILE A 221 -18.10 8.89 -4.67
N ASP A 222 -19.15 9.71 -4.73
CA ASP A 222 -20.30 9.40 -5.57
C ASP A 222 -19.88 9.20 -7.04
N GLU A 223 -20.37 8.13 -7.67
CA GLU A 223 -19.99 7.77 -9.02
C GLU A 223 -20.30 8.87 -10.05
N GLY A 224 -21.39 9.64 -9.86
CA GLY A 224 -21.73 10.76 -10.75
C GLY A 224 -20.76 11.93 -10.63
N LEU A 225 -20.31 12.23 -9.40
CA LEU A 225 -19.30 13.26 -9.15
C LEU A 225 -17.94 12.85 -9.69
N TYR A 226 -17.58 11.56 -9.54
CA TYR A 226 -16.38 10.98 -10.14
C TYR A 226 -16.39 11.09 -11.67
N ALA A 227 -17.50 10.71 -12.32
CA ALA A 227 -17.63 10.80 -13.78
C ALA A 227 -17.56 12.24 -14.32
N ALA A 228 -17.94 13.22 -13.51
CA ALA A 228 -17.83 14.65 -13.85
C ALA A 228 -16.42 15.23 -13.61
N ARG A 229 -15.45 14.41 -13.16
CA ARG A 229 -14.04 14.78 -12.94
C ARG A 229 -13.12 13.93 -13.83
N PRO A 230 -12.84 14.35 -15.07
CA PRO A 230 -12.01 13.56 -15.98
C PRO A 230 -10.60 13.29 -15.45
N ASP A 231 -10.04 14.23 -14.68
CA ASP A 231 -8.77 14.01 -13.98
C ASP A 231 -8.86 12.87 -12.98
N LEU A 232 -9.83 12.91 -12.07
CA LEU A 232 -10.04 11.85 -11.09
C LEU A 232 -10.31 10.49 -11.75
N LEU A 233 -11.02 10.50 -12.90
CA LEU A 233 -11.31 9.29 -13.67
C LEU A 233 -10.05 8.65 -14.26
N MET A 234 -9.17 9.46 -14.85
CA MET A 234 -8.01 8.97 -15.60
C MET A 234 -6.75 8.78 -14.75
N THR A 235 -6.63 9.52 -13.63
CA THR A 235 -5.41 9.52 -12.81
C THR A 235 -5.62 9.01 -11.39
N GLY A 236 -6.87 8.83 -10.95
CA GLY A 236 -7.19 8.45 -9.58
C GLY A 236 -7.04 9.59 -8.57
N ARG A 237 -6.63 10.78 -9.00
CA ARG A 237 -6.51 11.99 -8.17
C ARG A 237 -6.99 13.24 -8.89
N THR A 238 -7.21 14.30 -8.13
CA THR A 238 -7.54 15.61 -8.67
C THR A 238 -6.28 16.40 -9.01
N LEU A 239 -6.15 16.79 -10.28
CA LEU A 239 -5.02 17.58 -10.80
C LEU A 239 -5.26 19.10 -10.63
N THR A 240 -6.52 19.48 -10.44
CA THR A 240 -6.96 20.86 -10.18
C THR A 240 -8.03 20.86 -9.08
N GLY A 241 -8.23 21.99 -8.43
CA GLY A 241 -9.26 22.17 -7.42
C GLY A 241 -8.73 22.97 -6.24
N HIS A 242 -9.40 24.07 -5.94
CA HIS A 242 -9.19 24.87 -4.76
C HIS A 242 -9.73 24.17 -3.50
N ASP A 243 -9.03 24.35 -2.38
CA ASP A 243 -9.41 23.80 -1.10
C ASP A 243 -10.80 24.29 -0.64
N SER A 244 -11.54 23.41 0.02
CA SER A 244 -12.85 23.76 0.57
C SER A 244 -12.71 24.56 1.87
N ALA A 245 -13.54 25.59 2.05
CA ALA A 245 -13.54 26.43 3.26
C ALA A 245 -13.77 25.63 4.56
N LYS A 246 -14.59 24.56 4.48
CA LYS A 246 -14.57 23.46 5.45
C LYS A 246 -13.80 22.31 4.84
N ASN A 247 -12.75 21.85 5.50
CA ASN A 247 -11.98 20.66 5.13
C ASN A 247 -11.99 19.67 6.32
N GLN A 248 -10.82 19.31 6.85
CA GLN A 248 -10.62 18.47 8.03
C GLN A 248 -10.26 19.25 9.32
N GLN A 249 -10.21 20.58 9.27
CA GLN A 249 -9.76 21.46 10.36
C GLN A 249 -10.51 21.35 11.70
N LEU A 250 -11.67 20.67 11.74
CA LEU A 250 -12.44 20.45 12.96
C LEU A 250 -12.21 19.07 13.58
N GLU A 251 -11.47 18.17 12.90
CA GLU A 251 -11.26 16.77 13.30
C GLU A 251 -12.59 16.01 13.56
N ASP A 252 -13.71 16.53 13.05
CA ASP A 252 -15.08 16.08 13.34
C ASP A 252 -15.50 14.83 12.55
N HIS A 253 -14.67 14.41 11.60
CA HIS A 253 -14.89 13.21 10.81
C HIS A 253 -14.32 11.97 11.48
N TYR A 254 -13.19 12.08 12.17
CA TYR A 254 -12.50 10.95 12.81
C TYR A 254 -13.38 10.35 13.92
N PHE A 255 -13.71 9.06 13.78
CA PHE A 255 -14.73 8.39 14.61
C PHE A 255 -16.11 9.08 14.69
N GLY A 256 -16.42 9.95 13.74
CA GLY A 256 -17.74 10.55 13.58
C GLY A 256 -18.80 9.52 13.13
N ALA A 257 -20.05 9.96 13.04
CA ALA A 257 -21.13 9.11 12.54
C ALA A 257 -20.90 8.74 11.06
N ILE A 258 -20.94 7.43 10.74
CA ILE A 258 -20.80 6.94 9.37
C ILE A 258 -22.10 7.22 8.60
N PRO A 259 -22.06 7.90 7.42
CA PRO A 259 -23.26 8.18 6.64
C PRO A 259 -24.00 6.89 6.22
N PRO A 260 -25.34 6.88 6.16
CA PRO A 260 -26.12 5.67 5.88
C PRO A 260 -25.75 4.95 4.57
N ARG A 261 -25.45 5.69 3.49
CA ARG A 261 -25.03 5.09 2.21
C ARG A 261 -23.69 4.36 2.35
N VAL A 262 -22.74 4.96 3.07
CA VAL A 262 -21.42 4.37 3.32
C VAL A 262 -21.54 3.16 4.24
N ALA A 263 -22.37 3.25 5.28
CA ALA A 263 -22.62 2.13 6.18
C ALA A 263 -23.19 0.91 5.44
N ALA A 264 -24.07 1.12 4.46
CA ALA A 264 -24.56 0.04 3.59
C ALA A 264 -23.44 -0.58 2.74
N PHE A 265 -22.61 0.24 2.09
CA PHE A 265 -21.42 -0.23 1.36
C PHE A 265 -20.49 -1.07 2.26
N MET A 266 -20.13 -0.55 3.42
CA MET A 266 -19.23 -1.21 4.36
C MET A 266 -19.81 -2.53 4.85
N LYS A 267 -21.14 -2.61 5.03
CA LYS A 267 -21.84 -3.81 5.48
C LYS A 267 -21.79 -4.92 4.44
N GLU A 268 -22.05 -4.62 3.17
CA GLU A 268 -21.90 -5.59 2.09
C GLU A 268 -20.44 -6.03 1.94
N LEU A 269 -19.50 -5.08 1.97
CA LEU A 269 -18.07 -5.38 1.88
C LEU A 269 -17.60 -6.35 2.96
N GLU A 270 -18.01 -6.15 4.21
CA GLU A 270 -17.69 -7.03 5.34
C GLU A 270 -18.26 -8.44 5.13
N ILE A 271 -19.52 -8.55 4.71
CA ILE A 271 -20.17 -9.85 4.45
C ILE A 271 -19.42 -10.61 3.35
N GLU A 272 -19.13 -9.95 2.22
CA GLU A 272 -18.43 -10.58 1.10
C GLU A 272 -16.97 -10.93 1.45
N ALA A 273 -16.27 -10.08 2.19
CA ALA A 273 -14.90 -10.34 2.65
C ALA A 273 -14.84 -11.59 3.56
N LEU A 274 -15.77 -11.71 4.51
CA LEU A 274 -15.85 -12.87 5.40
C LEU A 274 -16.15 -14.16 4.63
N LYS A 275 -17.01 -14.13 3.60
CA LYS A 275 -17.27 -15.30 2.75
C LYS A 275 -16.03 -15.76 1.99
N LEU A 276 -15.14 -14.83 1.65
CA LEU A 276 -13.83 -15.07 1.04
C LEU A 276 -12.73 -15.40 2.06
N GLY A 277 -13.07 -15.55 3.34
CA GLY A 277 -12.11 -15.91 4.39
C GLY A 277 -11.27 -14.76 4.92
N ILE A 278 -11.49 -13.52 4.46
CA ILE A 278 -10.77 -12.34 4.94
C ILE A 278 -11.35 -11.94 6.31
N PRO A 279 -10.57 -11.99 7.40
CA PRO A 279 -11.09 -11.81 8.75
C PRO A 279 -11.22 -10.32 9.13
N VAL A 280 -12.03 -9.57 8.38
CA VAL A 280 -12.28 -8.14 8.62
C VAL A 280 -12.76 -7.93 10.06
N LYS A 281 -12.13 -6.98 10.76
CA LYS A 281 -12.35 -6.74 12.19
C LYS A 281 -12.86 -5.35 12.49
N THR A 282 -12.27 -4.35 11.86
CA THR A 282 -12.48 -2.93 12.18
C THR A 282 -12.82 -2.15 10.92
N ARG A 283 -13.72 -1.19 11.06
CA ARG A 283 -14.02 -0.16 10.05
C ARG A 283 -14.41 1.14 10.74
N HIS A 284 -13.94 2.28 10.24
CA HIS A 284 -14.32 3.60 10.75
C HIS A 284 -14.10 4.71 9.73
N ASN A 285 -14.56 5.91 10.08
CA ASN A 285 -14.17 7.14 9.40
C ASN A 285 -12.73 7.49 9.75
N GLU A 286 -11.98 7.96 8.75
CA GLU A 286 -10.66 8.55 8.93
C GLU A 286 -10.74 10.08 9.10
N VAL A 287 -9.59 10.75 9.22
CA VAL A 287 -9.50 12.18 9.49
C VAL A 287 -10.08 13.05 8.37
N ALA A 288 -9.79 12.75 7.09
CA ALA A 288 -10.32 13.55 5.99
C ALA A 288 -11.80 13.22 5.70
N PRO A 289 -12.60 14.20 5.23
CA PRO A 289 -13.95 13.92 4.76
C PRO A 289 -13.95 12.88 3.65
N ASN A 290 -14.88 11.93 3.70
CA ASN A 290 -14.98 10.82 2.75
C ASN A 290 -13.81 9.82 2.80
N GLN A 291 -12.90 9.93 3.77
CA GLN A 291 -11.87 8.93 4.03
C GLN A 291 -12.34 7.92 5.08
N PHE A 292 -12.00 6.65 4.88
CA PHE A 292 -12.36 5.56 5.75
C PHE A 292 -11.20 4.56 5.86
N GLU A 293 -11.24 3.73 6.89
CA GLU A 293 -10.30 2.63 7.11
C GLU A 293 -11.06 1.30 7.23
N LEU A 294 -10.42 0.22 6.77
CA LEU A 294 -10.78 -1.16 7.06
C LEU A 294 -9.53 -1.98 7.42
N ALA A 295 -9.59 -2.72 8.53
CA ALA A 295 -8.49 -3.58 8.98
C ALA A 295 -9.00 -4.97 9.38
N PRO A 296 -8.35 -6.07 8.95
CA PRO A 296 -8.63 -7.42 9.41
C PRO A 296 -7.80 -7.77 10.65
N ILE A 297 -8.05 -8.96 11.18
CA ILE A 297 -7.10 -9.63 12.08
C ILE A 297 -5.83 -9.95 11.26
N PHE A 298 -4.66 -9.85 11.89
CA PHE A 298 -3.40 -10.24 11.25
C PHE A 298 -3.40 -11.73 10.86
N GLU A 299 -2.66 -12.06 9.82
CA GLU A 299 -2.51 -13.43 9.30
C GLU A 299 -1.05 -13.71 8.95
N GLU A 300 -0.73 -14.95 8.56
CA GLU A 300 0.59 -15.23 7.98
C GLU A 300 0.83 -14.29 6.78
N CYS A 301 2.04 -13.73 6.69
CA CYS A 301 2.33 -12.61 5.79
C CYS A 301 1.94 -12.87 4.33
N ASN A 302 2.19 -14.08 3.81
CA ASN A 302 1.79 -14.45 2.45
C ASN A 302 0.28 -14.37 2.23
N LEU A 303 -0.52 -14.97 3.14
CA LEU A 303 -1.97 -14.95 3.07
C LEU A 303 -2.53 -13.53 3.28
N ALA A 304 -1.95 -12.78 4.23
CA ALA A 304 -2.34 -11.40 4.49
C ALA A 304 -2.17 -10.52 3.25
N VAL A 305 -1.08 -10.68 2.50
CA VAL A 305 -0.84 -9.97 1.23
C VAL A 305 -1.90 -10.35 0.19
N ASP A 306 -2.20 -11.64 0.02
CA ASP A 306 -3.22 -12.10 -0.92
C ASP A 306 -4.61 -11.55 -0.54
N HIS A 307 -4.98 -11.62 0.73
CA HIS A 307 -6.22 -11.05 1.25
C HIS A 307 -6.29 -9.53 1.08
N ASN A 308 -5.17 -8.80 1.19
CA ASN A 308 -5.15 -7.36 0.89
C ASN A 308 -5.40 -7.08 -0.60
N MET A 309 -4.79 -7.85 -1.50
CA MET A 309 -5.02 -7.68 -2.93
C MET A 309 -6.47 -7.99 -3.30
N LEU A 310 -7.03 -9.05 -2.71
CA LEU A 310 -8.43 -9.46 -2.90
C LEU A 310 -9.41 -8.43 -2.32
N ILE A 311 -9.16 -7.86 -1.13
CA ILE A 311 -10.05 -6.83 -0.56
C ILE A 311 -10.10 -5.59 -1.44
N MET A 312 -8.97 -5.15 -2.03
CA MET A 312 -8.95 -3.97 -2.89
C MET A 312 -9.77 -4.19 -4.18
N ALA A 313 -9.75 -5.40 -4.74
CA ALA A 313 -10.61 -5.77 -5.85
C ALA A 313 -12.09 -5.80 -5.43
N LEU A 314 -12.40 -6.41 -4.28
CA LEU A 314 -13.75 -6.49 -3.73
C LEU A 314 -14.34 -5.10 -3.42
N MET A 315 -13.54 -4.20 -2.83
CA MET A 315 -13.91 -2.81 -2.57
C MET A 315 -14.33 -2.08 -3.84
N ARG A 316 -13.58 -2.27 -4.94
CA ARG A 316 -13.91 -1.66 -6.25
C ARG A 316 -15.24 -2.16 -6.79
N LYS A 317 -15.52 -3.46 -6.65
CA LYS A 317 -16.78 -4.08 -7.08
C LYS A 317 -17.95 -3.61 -6.23
N VAL A 318 -17.86 -3.77 -4.90
CA VAL A 318 -18.94 -3.40 -3.97
C VAL A 318 -19.20 -1.90 -3.99
N ALA A 319 -18.18 -1.05 -4.14
CA ALA A 319 -18.39 0.41 -4.24
C ALA A 319 -19.29 0.74 -5.44
N ARG A 320 -19.05 0.13 -6.61
CA ARG A 320 -19.89 0.35 -7.81
C ARG A 320 -21.33 -0.10 -7.59
N ASN A 321 -21.56 -1.24 -6.94
CA ASN A 321 -22.92 -1.71 -6.59
C ASN A 321 -23.68 -0.69 -5.74
N HIS A 322 -22.96 0.08 -4.91
CA HIS A 322 -23.52 1.12 -4.05
C HIS A 322 -23.54 2.52 -4.69
N GLY A 323 -23.22 2.64 -5.99
CA GLY A 323 -23.17 3.91 -6.71
C GLY A 323 -22.03 4.83 -6.24
N PHE A 324 -20.96 4.23 -5.72
CA PHE A 324 -19.72 4.88 -5.32
C PHE A 324 -18.56 4.45 -6.21
N ARG A 325 -17.49 5.24 -6.17
CA ARG A 325 -16.16 4.83 -6.60
C ARG A 325 -15.24 4.89 -5.38
N VAL A 326 -14.50 3.81 -5.18
CA VAL A 326 -13.41 3.77 -4.19
C VAL A 326 -12.15 4.34 -4.84
N LEU A 327 -11.47 5.21 -4.11
CA LEU A 327 -10.21 5.80 -4.51
C LEU A 327 -9.14 5.27 -3.55
N LEU A 328 -8.20 4.50 -4.10
CA LEU A 328 -7.06 3.93 -3.36
C LEU A 328 -5.77 4.71 -3.60
N HIS A 329 -5.81 5.75 -4.44
CA HIS A 329 -4.68 6.65 -4.64
C HIS A 329 -4.30 7.32 -3.31
N GLU A 330 -3.01 7.43 -3.00
CA GLU A 330 -2.50 7.89 -1.70
C GLU A 330 -2.83 9.35 -1.39
N LYS A 331 -3.03 10.16 -2.43
CA LYS A 331 -3.45 11.58 -2.30
C LYS A 331 -4.51 11.99 -3.33
N PRO A 332 -5.78 11.56 -3.20
CA PRO A 332 -6.81 11.86 -4.19
C PRO A 332 -7.15 13.36 -4.23
N PHE A 333 -7.12 14.03 -3.08
CA PHE A 333 -7.40 15.46 -2.91
C PHE A 333 -6.21 16.17 -2.24
N LYS A 334 -5.83 17.34 -2.77
CA LYS A 334 -4.80 18.19 -2.14
C LYS A 334 -5.39 18.85 -0.89
N GLY A 335 -4.54 19.27 0.06
CA GLY A 335 -4.97 20.02 1.24
C GLY A 335 -5.64 19.22 2.36
N VAL A 336 -5.89 17.92 2.19
CA VAL A 336 -6.46 17.01 3.22
C VAL A 336 -5.54 15.81 3.50
N ASN A 337 -5.82 14.97 4.50
CA ASN A 337 -5.06 13.74 4.78
C ASN A 337 -5.03 12.84 3.54
N GLY A 338 -3.92 12.12 3.37
CA GLY A 338 -3.79 11.09 2.33
C GLY A 338 -4.13 9.72 2.89
N SER A 339 -4.24 8.72 2.02
CA SER A 339 -4.54 7.33 2.38
C SER A 339 -3.28 6.48 2.51
N GLY A 340 -3.07 5.87 3.68
CA GLY A 340 -2.00 4.92 3.96
C GLY A 340 -2.41 3.45 3.81
N LYS A 341 -1.41 2.56 3.89
CA LYS A 341 -1.62 1.14 4.16
C LYS A 341 -0.68 0.63 5.25
N HIS A 342 -1.01 0.84 6.52
CA HIS A 342 -0.06 0.50 7.58
C HIS A 342 0.19 -1.01 7.62
N ASN A 343 1.46 -1.42 7.64
CA ASN A 343 1.84 -2.82 7.75
C ASN A 343 2.30 -3.11 9.19
N ASN A 344 1.42 -3.70 9.99
CA ASN A 344 1.75 -4.22 11.32
C ASN A 344 2.46 -5.58 11.16
N TRP A 345 3.78 -5.59 11.31
CA TRP A 345 4.63 -6.74 11.10
C TRP A 345 5.22 -7.28 12.41
N SER A 346 5.26 -8.61 12.54
CA SER A 346 5.89 -9.30 13.66
C SER A 346 6.34 -10.72 13.27
N LEU A 347 7.07 -11.39 14.15
CA LEU A 347 7.55 -12.75 13.98
C LEU A 347 7.11 -13.60 15.17
N GLY A 348 6.56 -14.78 14.95
CA GLY A 348 6.22 -15.73 16.01
C GLY A 348 6.68 -17.14 15.70
N THR A 349 7.04 -17.89 16.74
CA THR A 349 7.49 -19.28 16.62
C THR A 349 6.30 -20.24 16.48
N ASP A 350 6.55 -21.43 15.94
CA ASP A 350 5.61 -22.56 15.95
C ASP A 350 5.22 -23.03 17.36
N THR A 351 6.03 -22.71 18.36
CA THR A 351 5.73 -22.94 19.79
C THR A 351 4.80 -21.89 20.41
N GLY A 352 4.33 -20.90 19.64
CA GLY A 352 3.36 -19.88 20.08
C GLY A 352 3.99 -18.67 20.77
N ILE A 353 5.31 -18.47 20.63
CA ILE A 353 6.03 -17.34 21.23
C ILE A 353 6.16 -16.21 20.21
N LEU A 354 5.65 -15.03 20.57
CA LEU A 354 5.84 -13.80 19.80
C LEU A 354 7.22 -13.21 20.10
N LEU A 355 8.07 -13.09 19.06
CA LEU A 355 9.47 -12.68 19.21
C LEU A 355 9.64 -11.18 19.48
N HIS A 356 8.65 -10.38 19.09
CA HIS A 356 8.62 -8.93 19.31
C HIS A 356 7.79 -8.53 20.53
N ALA A 357 7.48 -9.47 21.43
CA ALA A 357 6.81 -9.19 22.69
C ALA A 357 7.75 -9.48 23.88
N PRO A 358 7.74 -8.62 24.91
CA PRO A 358 8.48 -8.91 26.14
C PRO A 358 7.89 -10.14 26.84
N GLY A 359 8.74 -10.88 27.55
CA GLY A 359 8.34 -12.05 28.31
C GLY A 359 8.28 -11.81 29.81
N LYS A 360 8.14 -12.89 30.57
CA LYS A 360 8.12 -12.84 32.05
C LYS A 360 9.48 -13.17 32.64
N LEU A 361 10.25 -14.05 31.98
CA LEU A 361 11.55 -14.48 32.45
C LEU A 361 12.66 -13.59 31.85
N PRO A 362 13.81 -13.45 32.52
CA PRO A 362 14.90 -12.66 31.98
C PRO A 362 15.44 -13.17 30.63
N GLU A 363 15.44 -14.49 30.41
CA GLU A 363 15.83 -15.10 29.13
C GLU A 363 14.83 -14.77 28.00
N ASP A 364 13.52 -14.70 28.32
CA ASP A 364 12.52 -14.26 27.35
C ASP A 364 12.69 -12.79 26.95
N ASN A 365 13.06 -11.95 27.92
CA ASN A 365 13.34 -10.53 27.68
C ASN A 365 14.61 -10.37 26.83
N LEU A 366 15.64 -11.18 27.08
CA LEU A 366 16.84 -11.18 26.25
C LEU A 366 16.50 -11.55 24.80
N ARG A 367 15.72 -12.62 24.57
CA ARG A 367 15.21 -12.98 23.23
C ARG A 367 14.48 -11.81 22.58
N PHE A 368 13.54 -11.20 23.30
CA PHE A 368 12.78 -10.03 22.81
C PHE A 368 13.72 -8.90 22.36
N ILE A 369 14.68 -8.52 23.19
CA ILE A 369 15.66 -7.47 22.87
C ILE A 369 16.54 -7.88 21.69
N THR A 370 16.95 -9.14 21.59
CA THR A 370 17.70 -9.67 20.44
C THR A 370 16.96 -9.39 19.13
N PHE A 371 15.67 -9.70 19.05
CA PHE A 371 14.89 -9.48 17.82
C PHE A 371 14.58 -8.01 17.55
N VAL A 372 14.33 -7.20 18.59
CA VAL A 372 14.15 -5.75 18.45
C VAL A 372 15.41 -5.09 17.90
N VAL A 373 16.58 -5.36 18.50
CA VAL A 373 17.85 -4.74 18.10
C VAL A 373 18.26 -5.20 16.70
N ASN A 374 18.06 -6.47 16.35
CA ASN A 374 18.29 -6.94 14.99
C ASN A 374 17.34 -6.31 13.97
N THR A 375 16.08 -6.07 14.34
CA THR A 375 15.15 -5.32 13.48
C THR A 375 15.65 -3.89 13.25
N LEU A 376 16.09 -3.20 14.30
CA LEU A 376 16.66 -1.85 14.18
C LEU A 376 17.92 -1.81 13.32
N MET A 377 18.80 -2.80 13.47
CA MET A 377 19.99 -2.94 12.64
C MET A 377 19.65 -3.16 11.17
N ALA A 378 18.68 -4.03 10.87
CA ALA A 378 18.21 -4.28 9.51
C ALA A 378 17.63 -2.99 8.90
N VAL A 379 16.77 -2.29 9.64
CA VAL A 379 16.19 -1.01 9.20
C VAL A 379 17.26 0.07 9.01
N TYR A 380 18.25 0.14 9.90
CA TYR A 380 19.35 1.09 9.79
C TYR A 380 20.22 0.84 8.55
N LYS A 381 20.72 -0.40 8.39
CA LYS A 381 21.59 -0.80 7.26
C LYS A 381 20.90 -0.61 5.91
N HIS A 382 19.59 -0.88 5.85
CA HIS A 382 18.81 -0.90 4.61
C HIS A 382 17.76 0.22 4.53
N ASN A 383 17.95 1.34 5.23
CA ASN A 383 16.95 2.42 5.31
C ASN A 383 16.57 2.99 3.93
N GLY A 384 17.54 3.14 3.03
CA GLY A 384 17.31 3.58 1.66
C GLY A 384 16.53 2.56 0.82
N LEU A 385 16.79 1.27 1.00
CA LEU A 385 16.05 0.18 0.32
C LEU A 385 14.61 0.09 0.83
N LEU A 386 14.40 0.16 2.15
CA LEU A 386 13.05 0.20 2.74
C LEU A 386 12.26 1.40 2.22
N LYS A 387 12.90 2.56 2.08
CA LYS A 387 12.30 3.72 1.42
C LYS A 387 11.94 3.43 -0.03
N ALA A 388 12.85 2.86 -0.81
CA ALA A 388 12.59 2.51 -2.21
C ALA A 388 11.44 1.51 -2.38
N SER A 389 11.25 0.61 -1.41
CA SER A 389 10.16 -0.38 -1.43
C SER A 389 8.76 0.21 -1.30
N ILE A 390 8.64 1.43 -0.76
CA ILE A 390 7.36 2.14 -0.59
C ILE A 390 7.21 3.34 -1.53
N SER A 391 8.26 3.71 -2.25
CA SER A 391 8.25 4.86 -3.15
C SER A 391 7.47 4.57 -4.43
N SER A 392 6.63 5.51 -4.82
CA SER A 392 5.88 5.50 -6.08
C SER A 392 5.51 6.94 -6.45
N ALA A 393 5.10 7.17 -7.70
CA ALA A 393 4.61 8.49 -8.13
C ALA A 393 3.45 8.97 -7.25
N THR A 394 2.56 8.05 -6.86
CA THR A 394 1.33 8.37 -6.13
C THR A 394 1.61 8.61 -4.64
N ASN A 395 2.45 7.78 -4.01
CA ASN A 395 2.82 7.90 -2.59
C ASN A 395 3.71 9.14 -2.33
N ALA A 396 4.44 9.63 -3.35
CA ALA A 396 5.20 10.89 -3.28
C ALA A 396 4.32 12.09 -2.89
N HIS A 397 3.05 12.10 -3.31
CA HIS A 397 2.10 13.16 -2.96
C HIS A 397 1.55 13.07 -1.53
N ARG A 398 1.80 11.94 -0.84
CA ARG A 398 1.30 11.69 0.52
C ARG A 398 2.37 11.92 1.58
N LEU A 399 3.57 11.36 1.41
CA LEU A 399 4.60 11.35 2.45
C LEU A 399 5.05 12.77 2.85
N GLY A 400 5.27 12.97 4.15
CA GLY A 400 5.81 14.21 4.72
C GLY A 400 4.78 15.30 5.09
N ALA A 401 3.49 14.99 5.08
CA ALA A 401 2.43 15.92 5.50
C ALA A 401 1.21 15.18 6.06
N ASN A 402 0.39 15.88 6.86
CA ASN A 402 -0.96 15.44 7.27
C ASN A 402 -1.02 13.99 7.78
N GLU A 403 -0.26 13.70 8.84
CA GLU A 403 -0.15 12.37 9.50
C GLU A 403 0.54 11.27 8.69
N ALA A 404 0.90 11.51 7.42
CA ALA A 404 1.79 10.61 6.70
C ALA A 404 3.25 10.86 7.08
N PRO A 405 4.07 9.84 7.37
CA PRO A 405 5.46 10.04 7.78
C PRO A 405 6.29 10.69 6.66
N PRO A 406 7.39 11.41 6.99
CA PRO A 406 8.33 11.89 5.99
C PRO A 406 9.00 10.73 5.25
N ALA A 407 9.54 11.01 4.06
CA ALA A 407 10.36 10.06 3.28
C ALA A 407 11.78 9.90 3.88
N ILE A 408 11.88 9.80 5.21
CA ILE A 408 13.11 9.55 5.96
C ILE A 408 12.79 8.39 6.90
N ILE A 409 13.27 7.19 6.57
CA ILE A 409 13.01 6.00 7.38
C ILE A 409 13.75 6.14 8.71
N SER A 410 13.00 6.13 9.80
CA SER A 410 13.48 6.13 11.18
C SER A 410 12.57 5.28 12.06
N SER A 411 13.13 4.77 13.15
CA SER A 411 12.46 3.86 14.06
C SER A 411 12.06 4.57 15.34
N PHE A 412 10.77 4.48 15.67
CA PHE A 412 10.22 4.93 16.95
C PHE A 412 10.10 3.73 17.90
N LEU A 413 10.60 3.87 19.13
CA LEU A 413 10.56 2.78 20.13
C LEU A 413 9.67 3.10 21.33
N GLY A 414 9.46 4.39 21.58
CA GLY A 414 8.80 4.87 22.78
C GLY A 414 9.72 4.81 24.01
N LYS A 415 9.44 5.70 24.97
CA LYS A 415 10.33 5.99 26.10
C LYS A 415 10.83 4.76 26.86
N GLN A 416 9.97 3.78 27.14
CA GLN A 416 10.34 2.62 27.95
C GLN A 416 11.39 1.76 27.26
N LEU A 417 11.18 1.43 25.98
CA LEU A 417 12.11 0.58 25.23
C LEU A 417 13.40 1.34 24.92
N SER A 418 13.31 2.64 24.63
CA SER A 418 14.48 3.52 24.47
C SER A 418 15.39 3.49 25.71
N GLN A 419 14.82 3.67 26.90
CA GLN A 419 15.57 3.61 28.17
C GLN A 419 16.21 2.25 28.43
N VAL A 420 15.56 1.15 28.02
CA VAL A 420 16.11 -0.20 28.15
C VAL A 420 17.33 -0.36 27.26
N LEU A 421 17.27 0.11 26.01
CA LEU A 421 18.41 0.03 25.09
C LEU A 421 19.58 0.93 25.55
N GLU A 422 19.29 2.14 26.04
CA GLU A 422 20.30 3.03 26.66
C GLU A 422 20.97 2.36 27.86
N HIS A 423 20.21 1.71 28.73
CA HIS A 423 20.76 0.99 29.88
C HIS A 423 21.67 -0.18 29.46
N ILE A 424 21.30 -0.92 28.41
CA ILE A 424 22.16 -2.00 27.87
C ILE A 424 23.45 -1.41 27.30
N GLU A 425 23.38 -0.28 26.60
CA GLU A 425 24.54 0.40 26.01
C GLU A 425 25.55 0.85 27.08
N GLU A 426 25.05 1.36 28.21
CA GLU A 426 25.85 1.91 29.33
C GLU A 426 26.30 0.85 30.33
N SER A 427 25.57 -0.27 30.46
CA SER A 427 25.89 -1.33 31.42
C SER A 427 27.16 -2.10 31.03
N THR A 428 28.10 -2.18 31.98
CA THR A 428 29.32 -3.00 31.88
C THR A 428 29.20 -4.34 32.60
N LYS A 429 28.02 -4.67 33.15
CA LYS A 429 27.74 -5.93 33.84
C LYS A 429 26.69 -6.74 33.08
N ASP A 430 26.80 -8.06 33.16
CA ASP A 430 25.82 -9.01 32.58
C ASP A 430 24.56 -9.16 33.47
N ASP A 431 24.10 -8.05 34.04
CA ASP A 431 22.89 -8.02 34.86
C ASP A 431 21.67 -8.14 33.92
N LEU A 432 20.97 -9.28 34.01
CA LEU A 432 19.79 -9.57 33.19
C LEU A 432 18.62 -8.62 33.53
N ILE A 433 18.01 -8.03 32.51
CA ILE A 433 16.99 -6.97 32.66
C ILE A 433 15.60 -7.58 32.91
N SER A 434 14.95 -7.12 34.00
CA SER A 434 13.54 -7.37 34.27
C SER A 434 12.68 -6.24 33.70
N LEU A 435 11.96 -6.52 32.61
CA LEU A 435 10.92 -5.64 32.08
C LEU A 435 9.61 -5.86 32.85
N SER A 436 9.52 -5.39 34.10
CA SER A 436 8.25 -5.44 34.86
C SER A 436 7.86 -4.07 35.40
N GLY A 437 6.72 -3.57 34.92
CA GLY A 437 6.10 -2.34 35.42
C GLY A 437 5.05 -1.78 34.48
N LYS A 438 3.81 -2.27 34.56
CA LYS A 438 2.65 -1.49 34.09
C LYS A 438 2.32 -0.49 35.21
N GLN A 439 2.48 0.80 34.97
CA GLN A 439 2.04 1.82 35.92
C GLN A 439 0.51 1.95 35.79
N GLY A 440 -0.20 1.76 36.91
CA GLY A 440 -1.65 1.95 36.96
C GLY A 440 -2.00 3.43 37.13
N MET A 441 -3.04 3.90 36.43
CA MET A 441 -3.61 5.23 36.65
C MET A 441 -4.94 5.08 37.39
N LYS A 442 -5.01 5.58 38.63
CA LYS A 442 -6.28 5.70 39.35
C LYS A 442 -7.03 6.93 38.85
N LEU A 443 -8.16 6.70 38.17
CA LEU A 443 -9.14 7.74 37.89
C LEU A 443 -10.11 7.80 39.07
N ASP A 444 -10.39 9.01 39.57
CA ASP A 444 -11.25 9.25 40.73
C ASP A 444 -12.75 9.19 40.36
N ILE A 445 -13.12 8.14 39.62
CA ILE A 445 -14.48 7.89 39.13
C ILE A 445 -14.80 6.41 39.40
N PRO A 446 -15.55 6.09 40.47
CA PRO A 446 -15.74 4.72 40.97
C PRO A 446 -16.44 3.75 40.00
N GLN A 447 -16.96 4.23 38.87
CA GLN A 447 -17.65 3.45 37.84
C GLN A 447 -16.75 3.07 36.65
N ILE A 448 -15.54 3.63 36.57
CA ILE A 448 -14.60 3.38 35.47
C ILE A 448 -13.51 2.42 35.99
N PRO A 449 -13.22 1.31 35.29
CA PRO A 449 -12.12 0.41 35.66
C PRO A 449 -10.79 1.16 35.76
N GLU A 450 -9.90 0.70 36.64
CA GLU A 450 -8.52 1.20 36.66
C GLU A 450 -7.88 1.00 35.28
N LEU A 451 -7.48 2.11 34.66
CA LEU A 451 -6.83 2.07 33.36
C LEU A 451 -5.35 1.72 33.59
N MET A 452 -4.94 0.59 33.04
CA MET A 452 -3.51 0.26 32.91
C MET A 452 -2.96 1.16 31.81
N ILE A 453 -1.91 1.93 32.10
CA ILE A 453 -1.26 2.75 31.07
C ILE A 453 -0.73 1.79 30.00
N ASP A 454 -1.22 1.94 28.78
CA ASP A 454 -0.64 1.27 27.62
C ASP A 454 0.69 1.97 27.35
N ASN A 455 1.80 1.25 27.52
CA ASN A 455 3.14 1.83 27.44
C ASN A 455 3.57 2.15 25.99
N THR A 456 2.66 2.02 25.02
CA THR A 456 2.89 2.41 23.63
C THR A 456 2.72 3.92 23.49
N ASP A 457 3.83 4.64 23.59
CA ASP A 457 3.90 6.02 23.13
C ASP A 457 3.56 6.04 21.61
N ARG A 458 2.61 6.89 21.18
CA ARG A 458 2.07 6.83 19.80
C ARG A 458 2.52 8.04 18.99
N ASN A 459 3.76 8.01 18.53
CA ASN A 459 4.24 9.00 17.57
C ASN A 459 3.74 8.67 16.16
N ARG A 460 2.70 9.38 15.70
CA ARG A 460 2.08 9.20 14.37
C ARG A 460 2.99 9.61 13.20
N THR A 461 4.04 10.40 13.46
CA THR A 461 4.91 10.95 12.41
C THR A 461 6.06 10.02 12.04
N SER A 462 6.26 8.93 12.80
CA SER A 462 7.31 7.96 12.53
C SER A 462 6.91 6.97 11.43
N PRO A 463 7.79 6.69 10.45
CA PRO A 463 7.51 5.72 9.41
C PRO A 463 7.56 4.28 9.90
N PHE A 464 8.37 3.95 10.90
CA PHE A 464 8.51 2.59 11.42
C PHE A 464 8.45 2.63 12.96
N ALA A 465 7.37 2.14 13.55
CA ALA A 465 7.14 2.33 14.98
C ALA A 465 6.90 1.02 15.72
N PHE A 466 7.57 0.83 16.85
CA PHE A 466 7.25 -0.25 17.77
C PHE A 466 5.96 0.07 18.53
N THR A 467 4.95 -0.78 18.38
CA THR A 467 3.62 -0.58 18.99
C THR A 467 3.34 -1.62 20.08
N GLY A 468 4.37 -1.97 20.83
CA GLY A 468 4.30 -2.77 22.06
C GLY A 468 4.58 -4.26 21.89
N ASN A 469 4.15 -4.86 20.78
CA ASN A 469 4.39 -6.27 20.48
C ASN A 469 4.70 -6.57 19.01
N ARG A 470 4.86 -5.53 18.21
CA ARG A 470 5.04 -5.57 16.75
C ARG A 470 5.60 -4.23 16.28
N PHE A 471 6.06 -4.18 15.03
CA PHE A 471 6.41 -2.93 14.36
C PHE A 471 5.34 -2.57 13.33
N GLU A 472 5.03 -1.28 13.25
CA GLU A 472 4.07 -0.72 12.30
C GLU A 472 4.84 0.09 11.25
N PHE A 473 4.81 -0.36 10.00
CA PHE A 473 5.40 0.35 8.87
C PHE A 473 4.35 1.22 8.17
N ARG A 474 4.35 2.52 8.49
CA ARG A 474 3.32 3.49 8.08
C ARG A 474 3.54 4.13 6.71
N ALA A 475 4.76 4.06 6.20
CA ALA A 475 5.14 4.73 4.95
C ALA A 475 4.59 4.04 3.69
N VAL A 476 4.01 2.84 3.81
CA VAL A 476 3.41 2.10 2.69
C VAL A 476 2.16 2.82 2.18
N GLY A 477 2.05 2.95 0.85
CA GLY A 477 0.92 3.63 0.20
C GLY A 477 -0.36 2.78 0.13
N SER A 478 -1.52 3.42 0.11
CA SER A 478 -2.83 2.77 0.00
C SER A 478 -3.08 2.00 -1.30
N GLU A 479 -2.39 2.32 -2.41
CA GLU A 479 -2.49 1.56 -3.66
C GLU A 479 -1.45 0.43 -3.75
N ALA A 480 -0.31 0.58 -3.06
CA ALA A 480 0.84 -0.32 -3.18
C ALA A 480 0.57 -1.77 -2.78
N ASN A 481 1.23 -2.73 -3.43
CA ASN A 481 1.23 -4.11 -2.96
C ASN A 481 2.09 -4.25 -1.68
N CYS A 482 1.49 -4.74 -0.58
CA CYS A 482 2.21 -4.99 0.69
C CYS A 482 3.48 -5.83 0.50
N ALA A 483 3.51 -6.73 -0.48
CA ALA A 483 4.66 -7.57 -0.80
C ALA A 483 5.94 -6.76 -1.03
N SER A 484 5.89 -5.61 -1.71
CA SER A 484 7.09 -4.80 -1.99
C SER A 484 7.84 -4.45 -0.71
N ALA A 485 7.11 -3.92 0.29
CA ALA A 485 7.66 -3.57 1.59
C ALA A 485 8.08 -4.80 2.41
N MET A 486 7.27 -5.88 2.36
CA MET A 486 7.56 -7.10 3.11
C MET A 486 8.75 -7.89 2.55
N ILE A 487 8.97 -7.88 1.24
CA ILE A 487 10.16 -8.46 0.60
C ILE A 487 11.42 -7.75 1.12
N ALA A 488 11.42 -6.41 1.11
CA ALA A 488 12.57 -5.63 1.58
C ALA A 488 12.82 -5.87 3.09
N LEU A 489 11.78 -5.75 3.93
CA LEU A 489 11.91 -5.88 5.38
C LEU A 489 12.35 -7.29 5.82
N ASN A 490 11.70 -8.34 5.31
CA ASN A 490 12.04 -9.70 5.73
C ASN A 490 13.40 -10.15 5.20
N SER A 491 13.80 -9.73 3.98
CA SER A 491 15.14 -10.03 3.46
C SER A 491 16.23 -9.30 4.25
N ALA A 492 16.03 -8.01 4.55
CA ALA A 492 16.94 -7.22 5.36
C ALA A 492 17.12 -7.82 6.77
N LEU A 493 16.03 -8.27 7.39
CA LEU A 493 16.13 -8.94 8.68
C LEU A 493 16.79 -10.31 8.58
N ALA A 494 16.51 -11.10 7.53
CA ALA A 494 17.13 -12.40 7.33
C ALA A 494 18.66 -12.27 7.27
N GLU A 495 19.19 -11.33 6.47
CA GLU A 495 20.64 -11.05 6.41
C GLU A 495 21.18 -10.66 7.79
N GLN A 496 20.49 -9.75 8.47
CA GLN A 496 20.92 -9.26 9.78
C GLN A 496 20.92 -10.37 10.86
N LEU A 497 19.97 -11.30 10.83
CA LEU A 497 19.94 -12.44 11.76
C LEU A 497 21.05 -13.46 11.46
N VAL A 498 21.38 -13.69 10.18
CA VAL A 498 22.53 -14.51 9.79
C VAL A 498 23.84 -13.89 10.28
N GLU A 499 24.00 -12.58 10.11
CA GLU A 499 25.18 -11.85 10.63
C GLU A 499 25.25 -11.90 12.17
N PHE A 500 24.11 -11.72 12.84
CA PHE A 500 24.04 -11.82 14.30
C PHE A 500 24.44 -13.20 14.81
N LYS A 501 23.91 -14.27 14.19
CA LYS A 501 24.26 -15.67 14.53
C LYS A 501 25.77 -15.87 14.42
N LYS A 502 26.38 -15.41 13.33
CA LYS A 502 27.82 -15.50 13.10
C LYS A 502 28.61 -14.74 14.16
N ASP A 503 28.27 -13.47 14.42
CA ASP A 503 28.96 -12.63 15.40
C ASP A 503 28.91 -13.24 16.83
N VAL A 504 27.78 -13.84 17.21
CA VAL A 504 27.61 -14.51 18.51
C VAL A 504 28.38 -15.83 18.58
N ASP A 505 28.30 -16.67 17.53
CA ASP A 505 29.02 -17.95 17.49
C ASP A 505 30.53 -17.75 17.56
N GLU A 506 31.08 -16.73 16.88
CA GLU A 506 32.50 -16.41 16.94
C GLU A 506 32.98 -16.07 18.36
N LEU A 507 32.13 -15.49 19.22
CA LEU A 507 32.46 -15.24 20.62
C LEU A 507 32.34 -16.52 21.46
N ILE A 508 31.30 -17.32 21.23
CA ILE A 508 31.11 -18.60 21.92
C ILE A 508 32.29 -19.55 21.62
N GLU A 509 32.76 -19.61 20.37
CA GLU A 509 33.93 -20.40 19.97
C GLU A 509 35.23 -19.93 20.63
N LYS A 510 35.33 -18.63 20.96
CA LYS A 510 36.45 -18.06 21.73
C LYS A 510 36.38 -18.34 23.23
N GLY A 511 35.30 -18.99 23.69
CA GLY A 511 35.09 -19.39 25.08
C GLY A 511 34.18 -18.48 25.89
N GLU A 512 33.55 -17.47 25.27
CA GLU A 512 32.58 -16.63 25.96
C GLU A 512 31.28 -17.40 26.27
N PRO A 513 30.69 -17.26 27.48
CA PRO A 513 29.40 -17.86 27.78
C PRO A 513 28.30 -17.34 26.82
N LYS A 514 27.40 -18.23 26.37
CA LYS A 514 26.30 -17.93 25.43
C LYS A 514 25.59 -16.60 25.71
N ILE A 515 25.17 -16.38 26.96
CA ILE A 515 24.42 -15.17 27.35
C ILE A 515 25.30 -13.91 27.28
N SER A 516 26.58 -14.01 27.68
CA SER A 516 27.55 -12.92 27.58
C SER A 516 27.79 -12.54 26.11
N ALA A 517 28.06 -13.55 25.26
CA ALA A 517 28.25 -13.37 23.83
C ALA A 517 27.06 -12.65 23.15
N ILE A 518 25.83 -13.07 23.47
CA ILE A 518 24.60 -12.42 22.97
C ILE A 518 24.54 -10.96 23.41
N LEU A 519 24.76 -10.68 24.69
CA LEU A 519 24.72 -9.32 25.24
C LEU A 519 25.78 -8.42 24.60
N ASP A 520 27.00 -8.91 24.39
CA ASP A 520 28.08 -8.15 23.78
C ASP A 520 27.78 -7.74 22.35
N VAL A 521 27.24 -8.67 21.55
CA VAL A 521 26.81 -8.35 20.17
C VAL A 521 25.64 -7.37 20.18
N ILE A 522 24.66 -7.54 21.08
CA ILE A 522 23.55 -6.61 21.23
C ILE A 522 24.05 -5.20 21.61
N ARG A 523 24.95 -5.07 22.58
CA ARG A 523 25.55 -3.79 23.00
C ARG A 523 26.25 -3.10 21.81
N LYS A 524 27.01 -3.87 21.03
CA LYS A 524 27.65 -3.40 19.79
C LYS A 524 26.62 -2.89 18.80
N TYR A 525 25.55 -3.64 18.57
CA TYR A 525 24.53 -3.31 17.57
C TYR A 525 23.68 -2.10 17.97
N ILE A 526 23.32 -1.95 19.25
CA ILE A 526 22.61 -0.75 19.76
C ILE A 526 23.39 0.52 19.41
N LYS A 527 24.72 0.51 19.60
CA LYS A 527 25.59 1.65 19.26
C LYS A 527 25.60 1.95 17.77
N ILE A 528 25.59 0.91 16.94
CA ILE A 528 25.63 1.03 15.48
C ILE A 528 24.30 1.54 14.92
N CYS A 529 23.15 0.99 15.36
CA CYS A 529 21.84 1.39 14.88
C CYS A 529 21.28 2.65 15.56
N LYS A 530 21.96 3.21 16.57
CA LYS A 530 21.54 4.46 17.23
C LYS A 530 21.09 5.58 16.28
N PRO A 531 21.72 5.80 15.11
CA PRO A 531 21.26 6.83 14.17
C PRO A 531 19.83 6.64 13.64
N ILE A 532 19.32 5.40 13.54
CA ILE A 532 17.95 5.13 13.05
C ILE A 532 16.87 5.47 14.07
N HIS A 533 17.23 5.49 15.36
CA HIS A 533 16.28 5.70 16.44
C HIS A 533 15.93 7.18 16.59
N PHE A 534 14.63 7.49 16.47
CA PHE A 534 14.12 8.86 16.61
C PHE A 534 12.71 8.87 17.20
N ASP A 535 12.59 9.45 18.40
CA ASP A 535 11.32 9.57 19.12
C ASP A 535 10.65 10.96 18.98
N GLY A 536 11.22 11.87 18.17
CA GLY A 536 10.76 13.25 18.00
C GLY A 536 9.76 13.48 16.85
N ASN A 537 9.49 14.75 16.54
CA ASN A 537 8.59 15.13 15.44
C ASN A 537 9.28 14.93 14.08
N GLY A 538 8.81 13.97 13.28
CA GLY A 538 9.37 13.66 11.96
C GLY A 538 9.18 14.75 10.91
N TYR A 539 8.29 15.72 11.12
CA TYR A 539 8.03 16.79 10.14
C TYR A 539 8.98 17.98 10.23
N SER A 540 9.71 18.07 11.33
CA SER A 540 10.49 19.26 11.62
C SER A 540 11.69 19.39 10.67
N ASP A 541 12.03 20.61 10.28
CA ASP A 541 13.21 20.84 9.42
C ASP A 541 14.51 20.52 10.19
N GLU A 542 14.48 20.61 11.52
CA GLU A 542 15.57 20.15 12.39
C GLU A 542 15.80 18.64 12.22
N TRP A 543 14.73 17.83 12.17
CA TRP A 543 14.87 16.40 11.93
C TRP A 543 15.47 16.10 10.56
N LYS A 544 15.06 16.81 9.50
CA LYS A 544 15.65 16.62 8.16
C LYS A 544 17.16 16.88 8.16
N ALA A 545 17.59 17.97 8.79
CA ALA A 545 19.00 18.31 8.91
C ALA A 545 19.78 17.29 9.78
N GLU A 546 19.17 16.86 10.88
CA GLU A 546 19.74 15.89 11.80
C GLU A 546 19.86 14.49 11.17
N ALA A 547 18.82 14.00 10.51
CA ALA A 547 18.79 12.71 9.81
C ALA A 547 19.91 12.62 8.77
N LYS A 548 20.14 13.71 8.01
CA LYS A 548 21.26 13.80 7.06
C LYS A 548 22.62 13.72 7.76
N LYS A 549 22.78 14.40 8.90
CA LYS A 549 24.01 14.33 9.72
C LYS A 549 24.24 12.93 10.29
N ARG A 550 23.15 12.21 10.59
CA ARG A 550 23.12 10.83 11.09
C ARG A 550 23.37 9.78 9.98
N GLY A 551 23.44 10.19 8.71
CA GLY A 551 23.69 9.30 7.57
C GLY A 551 22.45 8.56 7.07
N LEU A 552 21.24 9.00 7.44
CA LEU A 552 19.99 8.44 6.93
C LEU A 552 19.68 8.94 5.52
N ASP A 553 19.04 8.11 4.69
CA ASP A 553 18.69 8.46 3.32
C ASP A 553 17.57 9.51 3.30
N CYS A 554 17.94 10.75 2.99
CA CYS A 554 17.06 11.91 2.90
C CYS A 554 16.71 12.32 1.46
N GLU A 555 16.99 11.47 0.46
CA GLU A 555 16.61 11.73 -0.94
C GLU A 555 15.08 11.86 -1.06
N THR A 556 14.63 12.80 -1.90
CA THR A 556 13.20 13.10 -2.14
C THR A 556 12.77 12.79 -3.57
N SER A 557 13.72 12.73 -4.52
CA SER A 557 13.44 12.34 -5.89
C SER A 557 13.14 10.85 -5.99
N VAL A 558 11.87 10.51 -6.21
CA VAL A 558 11.40 9.11 -6.33
C VAL A 558 12.23 8.31 -7.34
N PRO A 559 12.53 8.82 -8.56
CA PRO A 559 13.41 8.12 -9.49
C PRO A 559 14.79 7.81 -8.93
N LEU A 560 15.41 8.74 -8.20
CA LEU A 560 16.72 8.52 -7.56
C LEU A 560 16.63 7.55 -6.38
N ILE A 561 15.53 7.59 -5.62
CA ILE A 561 15.32 6.67 -4.50
C ILE A 561 15.34 5.22 -5.00
N PHE A 562 14.82 4.92 -6.20
CA PHE A 562 14.85 3.56 -6.75
C PHE A 562 16.27 3.01 -6.92
N ASP A 563 17.30 3.85 -7.11
CA ASP A 563 18.70 3.41 -7.19
C ASP A 563 19.14 2.61 -5.95
N ASN A 564 18.47 2.79 -4.81
CA ASN A 564 18.73 2.01 -3.60
C ASN A 564 18.59 0.49 -3.80
N TYR A 565 17.78 0.01 -4.75
CA TYR A 565 17.72 -1.42 -5.09
C TYR A 565 18.99 -1.92 -5.78
N LEU A 566 19.73 -1.06 -6.49
CA LEU A 566 20.93 -1.40 -7.26
C LEU A 566 22.23 -1.04 -6.55
N LYS A 567 22.16 -0.52 -5.32
CA LYS A 567 23.33 -0.34 -4.49
C LYS A 567 24.01 -1.70 -4.23
N PRO A 568 25.36 -1.80 -4.25
CA PRO A 568 26.06 -3.07 -4.05
C PRO A 568 25.68 -3.82 -2.77
N GLU A 569 25.37 -3.09 -1.69
CA GLU A 569 24.86 -3.63 -0.44
C GLU A 569 23.48 -4.29 -0.57
N SER A 570 22.55 -3.68 -1.30
CA SER A 570 21.21 -4.22 -1.52
C SER A 570 21.24 -5.48 -2.40
N ILE A 571 22.03 -5.45 -3.49
CA ILE A 571 22.21 -6.60 -4.37
C ILE A 571 22.78 -7.77 -3.59
N ARG A 572 23.89 -7.55 -2.86
CA ARG A 572 24.51 -8.57 -2.01
C ARG A 572 23.55 -9.13 -0.98
N MET A 573 22.75 -8.28 -0.33
CA MET A 573 21.77 -8.72 0.65
C MET A 573 20.78 -9.70 0.02
N PHE A 574 20.12 -9.31 -1.08
CA PHE A 574 19.14 -10.17 -1.76
C PHE A 574 19.73 -11.47 -2.30
N GLU A 575 20.96 -11.44 -2.83
CA GLU A 575 21.64 -12.63 -3.34
C GLU A 575 22.07 -13.57 -2.20
N SER A 576 22.62 -13.02 -1.11
CA SER A 576 23.10 -13.81 0.03
C SER A 576 21.99 -14.58 0.73
N VAL A 577 20.78 -13.99 0.80
CA VAL A 577 19.59 -14.63 1.39
C VAL A 577 18.76 -15.39 0.35
N GLY A 578 19.18 -15.43 -0.92
CA GLY A 578 18.57 -16.24 -1.98
C GLY A 578 17.19 -15.76 -2.44
N VAL A 579 16.93 -14.45 -2.36
CA VAL A 579 15.61 -13.87 -2.64
C VAL A 579 15.49 -13.35 -4.07
N MET A 580 16.41 -12.48 -4.48
CA MET A 580 16.46 -11.92 -5.84
C MET A 580 17.91 -11.84 -6.32
N THR A 581 18.08 -12.00 -7.62
CA THR A 581 19.34 -11.81 -8.34
C THR A 581 19.52 -10.35 -8.78
N GLN A 582 20.75 -9.93 -9.07
CA GLN A 582 21.01 -8.61 -9.67
C GLN A 582 20.11 -8.33 -10.89
N LYS A 583 19.96 -9.30 -11.79
CA LYS A 583 19.14 -9.17 -13.00
C LYS A 583 17.65 -8.92 -12.69
N GLU A 584 17.12 -9.60 -11.67
CA GLU A 584 15.74 -9.36 -11.20
C GLU A 584 15.57 -7.95 -10.60
N LEU A 585 16.59 -7.45 -9.89
CA LEU A 585 16.58 -6.10 -9.31
C LEU A 585 16.63 -5.02 -10.38
N GLU A 586 17.52 -5.16 -11.37
CA GLU A 586 17.64 -4.25 -12.52
C GLU A 586 16.30 -4.14 -13.27
N ALA A 587 15.68 -5.27 -13.57
CA ALA A 587 14.41 -5.30 -14.29
C ALA A 587 13.25 -4.68 -13.50
N ARG A 588 13.16 -4.95 -12.18
CA ARG A 588 12.13 -4.34 -11.33
C ARG A 588 12.30 -2.82 -11.25
N ASN A 589 13.54 -2.35 -11.20
CA ASN A 589 13.82 -0.92 -11.22
C ASN A 589 13.44 -0.27 -12.55
N GLU A 590 13.75 -0.92 -13.67
CA GLU A 590 13.31 -0.49 -14.99
C GLU A 590 11.79 -0.31 -15.04
N VAL A 591 11.04 -1.31 -14.56
CA VAL A 591 9.57 -1.25 -14.47
C VAL A 591 9.11 -0.10 -13.55
N LYS A 592 9.80 0.15 -12.44
CA LYS A 592 9.47 1.25 -11.52
C LYS A 592 9.69 2.62 -12.17
N TRP A 593 10.81 2.85 -12.87
CA TRP A 593 11.06 4.10 -13.62
C TRP A 593 10.06 4.29 -14.76
N GLU A 594 9.77 3.24 -15.51
CA GLU A 594 8.79 3.27 -16.60
C GLU A 594 7.39 3.61 -16.06
N THR A 595 6.97 2.95 -14.98
CA THR A 595 5.67 3.18 -14.33
C THR A 595 5.56 4.60 -13.79
N TYR A 596 6.60 5.09 -13.11
CA TYR A 596 6.66 6.46 -12.62
C TYR A 596 6.49 7.46 -13.77
N THR A 597 7.30 7.31 -14.83
CA THR A 597 7.26 8.16 -16.03
C THR A 597 5.87 8.16 -16.65
N LYS A 598 5.26 6.99 -16.84
CA LYS A 598 3.91 6.87 -17.44
C LYS A 598 2.84 7.52 -16.57
N LYS A 599 2.86 7.34 -15.25
CA LYS A 599 1.89 7.99 -14.34
C LYS A 599 1.98 9.51 -14.44
N ILE A 600 3.17 10.10 -14.26
CA ILE A 600 3.35 11.56 -14.38
C ILE A 600 3.03 12.05 -15.80
N GLN A 601 3.37 11.29 -16.83
CA GLN A 601 3.02 11.63 -18.20
C GLN A 601 1.51 11.72 -18.42
N ILE A 602 0.73 10.76 -17.90
CA ILE A 602 -0.73 10.77 -18.01
C ILE A 602 -1.29 11.98 -17.26
N GLU A 603 -0.81 12.25 -16.04
CA GLU A 603 -1.22 13.42 -15.27
C GLU A 603 -0.95 14.73 -16.01
N ALA A 604 0.26 14.91 -16.55
CA ALA A 604 0.61 16.09 -17.33
C ALA A 604 -0.27 16.26 -18.57
N ARG A 605 -0.55 15.17 -19.31
CA ARG A 605 -1.46 15.22 -20.49
C ARG A 605 -2.86 15.65 -20.09
N VAL A 606 -3.43 15.01 -19.07
CA VAL A 606 -4.80 15.29 -18.63
C VAL A 606 -4.92 16.71 -18.07
N LEU A 607 -3.92 17.20 -17.32
CA LEU A 607 -3.89 18.58 -16.84
C LEU A 607 -3.88 19.57 -18.02
N GLY A 608 -3.01 19.36 -19.01
CA GLY A 608 -2.93 20.22 -20.20
C GLY A 608 -4.25 20.23 -20.98
N ASP A 609 -4.84 19.06 -21.22
CA ASP A 609 -6.12 18.93 -21.93
C ASP A 609 -7.28 19.60 -21.16
N LEU A 610 -7.32 19.47 -19.84
CA LEU A 610 -8.34 20.12 -19.01
C LEU A 610 -8.15 21.63 -18.97
N ALA A 611 -6.91 22.10 -18.81
CA ALA A 611 -6.60 23.53 -18.83
C ALA A 611 -7.10 24.19 -20.14
N MET A 612 -6.78 23.57 -21.28
CA MET A 612 -7.10 24.09 -22.60
C MET A 612 -8.57 23.96 -22.99
N ASN A 613 -9.20 22.82 -22.68
CA ASN A 613 -10.54 22.51 -23.19
C ASN A 613 -11.67 22.82 -22.20
N HIS A 614 -11.37 22.96 -20.90
CA HIS A 614 -12.38 23.17 -19.86
C HIS A 614 -12.18 24.49 -19.11
N ILE A 615 -10.96 24.77 -18.64
CA ILE A 615 -10.71 25.91 -17.75
C ILE A 615 -10.62 27.23 -18.52
N ILE A 616 -9.71 27.35 -19.48
CA ILE A 616 -9.50 28.58 -20.27
C ILE A 616 -10.80 29.04 -20.94
N PRO A 617 -11.58 28.19 -21.65
CA PRO A 617 -12.81 28.63 -22.31
C PRO A 617 -13.83 29.22 -21.35
N VAL A 618 -13.97 28.64 -20.15
CA VAL A 618 -14.89 29.13 -19.11
C VAL A 618 -14.40 30.45 -18.53
N ALA A 619 -13.10 30.59 -18.25
CA ALA A 619 -12.51 31.82 -17.76
C ALA A 619 -12.67 32.97 -18.78
N THR A 620 -12.39 32.72 -20.07
CA THR A 620 -12.58 33.70 -21.15
C THR A 620 -14.04 34.09 -21.33
N GLN A 621 -14.97 33.14 -21.20
CA GLN A 621 -16.40 33.45 -21.26
C GLN A 621 -16.81 34.40 -20.13
N TYR A 622 -16.41 34.10 -18.88
CA TYR A 622 -16.71 34.97 -17.75
C TYR A 622 -16.04 36.35 -17.87
N GLN A 623 -14.79 36.39 -18.34
CA GLN A 623 -14.09 37.63 -18.64
C GLN A 623 -14.85 38.50 -19.65
N THR A 624 -15.45 37.88 -20.67
CA THR A 624 -16.27 38.59 -21.67
C THR A 624 -17.49 39.27 -21.02
N GLU A 625 -18.14 38.60 -20.07
CA GLU A 625 -19.28 39.18 -19.34
C GLU A 625 -18.87 40.37 -18.45
N LEU A 626 -17.70 40.27 -17.80
CA LEU A 626 -17.13 41.39 -17.04
C LEU A 626 -16.80 42.57 -17.96
N ILE A 627 -16.19 42.31 -19.12
CA ILE A 627 -15.86 43.33 -20.12
C ILE A 627 -17.12 44.04 -20.61
N ASP A 628 -18.16 43.29 -20.98
CA ASP A 628 -19.45 43.84 -21.41
C ASP A 628 -20.10 44.69 -20.31
N ASN A 629 -20.03 44.27 -19.05
CA ASN A 629 -20.48 45.06 -17.92
C ASN A 629 -19.73 46.41 -17.81
N VAL A 630 -18.41 46.40 -17.95
CA VAL A 630 -17.58 47.61 -17.89
C VAL A 630 -17.93 48.57 -19.04
N TYR A 631 -18.11 48.08 -20.27
CA TYR A 631 -18.53 48.91 -21.39
C TYR A 631 -19.90 49.54 -21.15
N LYS A 632 -20.89 48.74 -20.74
CA LYS A 632 -22.24 49.23 -20.43
C LYS A 632 -22.24 50.26 -19.29
N MET A 633 -21.40 50.11 -18.27
CA MET A 633 -21.26 51.10 -17.20
C MET A 633 -20.72 52.44 -17.68
N LYS A 634 -19.80 52.45 -18.66
CA LYS A 634 -19.27 53.67 -19.26
C LYS A 634 -20.34 54.45 -20.03
N ASP A 635 -21.28 53.74 -20.65
CA ASP A 635 -22.38 54.38 -21.39
C ASP A 635 -23.50 54.88 -20.46
N LEU A 636 -23.68 54.25 -19.29
CA LEU A 636 -24.75 54.58 -18.33
C LEU A 636 -24.41 55.74 -17.37
N PHE A 637 -23.14 55.98 -17.07
CA PHE A 637 -22.71 56.95 -16.07
C PHE A 637 -21.67 57.95 -16.60
N PRO A 638 -21.57 59.16 -16.02
CA PRO A 638 -20.48 60.08 -16.32
C PRO A 638 -19.10 59.43 -16.09
N ALA A 639 -18.10 59.81 -16.89
CA ALA A 639 -16.80 59.15 -16.97
C ALA A 639 -16.13 58.88 -15.60
N GLU A 640 -16.10 59.87 -14.72
CA GLU A 640 -15.48 59.75 -13.39
C GLU A 640 -16.21 58.73 -12.49
N LYS A 641 -17.55 58.73 -12.53
CA LYS A 641 -18.38 57.78 -11.78
C LYS A 641 -18.27 56.37 -12.38
N ALA A 642 -18.29 56.25 -13.70
CA ALA A 642 -18.10 54.98 -14.40
C ALA A 642 -16.74 54.36 -14.02
N ALA A 643 -15.65 55.14 -14.10
CA ALA A 643 -14.31 54.68 -13.75
C ALA A 643 -14.22 54.14 -12.31
N LYS A 644 -14.82 54.84 -11.35
CA LYS A 644 -14.86 54.40 -9.95
C LYS A 644 -15.68 53.10 -9.77
N LEU A 645 -16.82 52.98 -10.45
CA LEU A 645 -17.70 51.81 -10.34
C LEU A 645 -17.13 50.58 -11.06
N SER A 646 -16.41 50.76 -12.16
CA SER A 646 -15.83 49.67 -12.95
C SER A 646 -14.44 49.22 -12.49
N ALA A 647 -13.80 49.94 -11.55
CA ALA A 647 -12.41 49.68 -11.15
C ALA A 647 -12.16 48.23 -10.73
N LYS A 648 -13.05 47.65 -9.91
CA LYS A 648 -12.92 46.25 -9.47
C LYS A 648 -13.16 45.23 -10.57
N ASN A 649 -14.05 45.53 -11.52
CA ASN A 649 -14.24 44.65 -12.68
C ASN A 649 -13.02 44.69 -13.60
N LEU A 650 -12.38 45.85 -13.78
CA LEU A 650 -11.12 45.97 -14.53
C LEU A 650 -9.99 45.15 -13.88
N GLU A 651 -9.82 45.25 -12.55
CA GLU A 651 -8.84 44.42 -11.81
C GLU A 651 -9.08 42.91 -12.06
N LEU A 652 -10.34 42.44 -12.00
CA LEU A 652 -10.66 41.03 -12.26
C LEU A 652 -10.43 40.63 -13.73
N ILE A 653 -10.72 41.52 -14.68
CA ILE A 653 -10.48 41.28 -16.11
C ILE A 653 -8.98 41.10 -16.36
N GLU A 654 -8.14 41.97 -15.80
CA GLU A 654 -6.68 41.88 -15.87
C GLU A 654 -6.18 40.58 -15.22
N GLU A 655 -6.63 40.28 -13.99
CA GLU A 655 -6.22 39.07 -13.29
C GLU A 655 -6.60 37.78 -14.06
N ILE A 656 -7.79 37.73 -14.66
CA ILE A 656 -8.18 36.59 -15.50
C ILE A 656 -7.31 36.52 -16.77
N ALA A 657 -7.01 37.65 -17.40
CA ALA A 657 -6.15 37.70 -18.59
C ALA A 657 -4.75 37.16 -18.29
N ASP A 658 -4.14 37.63 -17.21
CA ASP A 658 -2.79 37.27 -16.80
C ASP A 658 -2.72 35.78 -16.45
N ARG A 659 -3.69 35.27 -15.69
CA ARG A 659 -3.74 33.85 -15.31
C ARG A 659 -3.97 32.94 -16.50
N THR A 660 -4.89 33.30 -17.41
CA THR A 660 -5.16 32.48 -18.60
C THR A 660 -3.99 32.48 -19.57
N THR A 661 -3.29 33.61 -19.73
CA THR A 661 -2.04 33.71 -20.50
C THR A 661 -0.96 32.83 -19.89
N PHE A 662 -0.72 32.94 -18.58
CA PHE A 662 0.25 32.13 -17.87
C PHE A 662 -0.03 30.63 -18.06
N ILE A 663 -1.27 30.19 -17.83
CA ILE A 663 -1.67 28.78 -17.99
C ILE A 663 -1.39 28.32 -19.42
N LYS A 664 -1.76 29.10 -20.43
CA LYS A 664 -1.56 28.74 -21.84
C LYS A 664 -0.08 28.54 -22.16
N GLU A 665 0.75 29.52 -21.80
CA GLU A 665 2.20 29.49 -22.07
C GLU A 665 2.88 28.32 -21.33
N HIS A 666 2.53 28.08 -20.07
CA HIS A 666 3.13 27.01 -19.28
C HIS A 666 2.66 25.63 -19.70
N VAL A 667 1.41 25.48 -20.17
CA VAL A 667 0.95 24.23 -20.79
C VAL A 667 1.73 23.94 -22.08
N ASP A 668 1.95 24.92 -22.93
CA ASP A 668 2.74 24.75 -24.16
C ASP A 668 4.20 24.39 -23.83
N ALA A 669 4.80 25.08 -22.86
CA ALA A 669 6.15 24.77 -22.38
C ALA A 669 6.26 23.36 -21.79
N MET A 670 5.28 22.94 -20.98
CA MET A 670 5.21 21.59 -20.42
C MET A 670 5.06 20.52 -21.52
N ILE A 671 4.28 20.80 -22.57
CA ILE A 671 4.17 19.89 -23.73
C ILE A 671 5.52 19.74 -24.43
N GLU A 672 6.26 20.82 -24.66
CA GLU A 672 7.59 20.76 -25.28
C GLU A 672 8.61 20.05 -24.38
N ALA A 673 8.64 20.37 -23.08
CA ALA A 673 9.50 19.69 -22.11
C ALA A 673 9.23 18.17 -22.10
N ARG A 674 7.95 17.77 -22.19
CA ARG A 674 7.54 16.37 -22.27
C ARG A 674 7.98 15.71 -23.58
N LYS A 675 7.93 16.43 -24.72
CA LYS A 675 8.46 15.94 -26.01
C LYS A 675 9.96 15.71 -25.95
N VAL A 676 10.71 16.58 -25.26
CA VAL A 676 12.15 16.41 -25.04
C VAL A 676 12.42 15.20 -24.14
N ALA A 677 11.76 15.13 -22.98
CA ALA A 677 11.93 14.03 -22.04
C ALA A 677 11.61 12.66 -22.66
N ASN A 678 10.58 12.58 -23.51
CA ASN A 678 10.21 11.35 -24.21
C ASN A 678 11.27 10.81 -25.19
N LYS A 679 12.23 11.63 -25.60
CA LYS A 679 13.33 11.22 -26.49
C LYS A 679 14.53 10.66 -25.72
N ILE A 680 14.52 10.73 -24.39
CA ILE A 680 15.56 10.13 -23.56
C ILE A 680 15.41 8.61 -23.65
N GLU A 681 16.47 7.90 -24.01
CA GLU A 681 16.42 6.43 -24.18
C GLU A 681 16.45 5.70 -22.83
N CYS A 682 17.29 6.17 -21.90
CA CYS A 682 17.42 5.62 -20.54
C CYS A 682 16.16 5.92 -19.71
N GLU A 683 15.45 4.90 -19.24
CA GLU A 683 14.22 5.08 -18.43
C GLU A 683 14.49 5.78 -17.10
N ARG A 684 15.64 5.52 -16.46
CA ARG A 684 16.05 6.22 -15.24
C ARG A 684 16.16 7.73 -15.47
N ASP A 685 16.91 8.15 -16.49
CA ASP A 685 17.14 9.57 -16.78
C ASP A 685 15.85 10.25 -17.26
N LYS A 686 15.00 9.51 -17.99
CA LYS A 686 13.67 9.96 -18.37
C LYS A 686 12.81 10.21 -17.14
N ALA A 687 12.76 9.27 -16.19
CA ALA A 687 11.99 9.42 -14.95
C ALA A 687 12.48 10.63 -14.14
N ILE A 688 13.80 10.84 -14.04
CA ILE A 688 14.40 12.04 -13.43
C ILE A 688 13.95 13.31 -14.16
N ALA A 689 14.01 13.33 -15.49
CA ALA A 689 13.58 14.50 -16.27
C ALA A 689 12.10 14.84 -16.06
N TYR A 690 11.24 13.84 -15.90
CA TYR A 690 9.83 14.03 -15.53
C TYR A 690 9.67 14.58 -14.11
N HIS A 691 10.41 14.03 -13.15
CA HIS A 691 10.39 14.51 -11.77
C HIS A 691 10.90 15.96 -11.66
N ASP A 692 12.06 16.27 -12.23
CA ASP A 692 12.74 17.55 -12.01
C ASP A 692 12.16 18.70 -12.83
N ASN A 693 11.56 18.41 -14.00
CA ASN A 693 11.08 19.46 -14.91
C ASN A 693 9.56 19.48 -15.05
N ILE A 694 8.89 18.32 -15.20
CA ILE A 694 7.46 18.26 -15.53
C ILE A 694 6.58 18.43 -14.29
N VAL A 695 6.93 17.76 -13.18
CA VAL A 695 6.16 17.86 -11.93
C VAL A 695 6.06 19.31 -11.41
N PRO A 696 7.17 20.10 -11.36
CA PRO A 696 7.07 21.51 -10.95
C PRO A 696 6.15 22.34 -11.84
N MET A 697 6.22 22.17 -13.16
CA MET A 697 5.35 22.88 -14.11
C MET A 697 3.86 22.56 -13.86
N MET A 698 3.54 21.31 -13.53
CA MET A 698 2.15 20.93 -13.21
C MET A 698 1.62 21.66 -11.97
N GLU A 699 2.45 21.81 -10.93
CA GLU A 699 2.07 22.52 -9.70
C GLU A 699 1.87 24.03 -9.94
N GLU A 700 2.69 24.65 -10.80
CA GLU A 700 2.53 26.04 -11.21
C GLU A 700 1.23 26.26 -12.00
N ILE A 701 0.96 25.42 -13.00
CA ILE A 701 -0.29 25.49 -13.78
C ILE A 701 -1.49 25.33 -12.85
N ARG A 702 -1.45 24.32 -11.96
CA ARG A 702 -2.51 24.08 -10.97
C ARG A 702 -2.77 25.31 -10.12
N TYR A 703 -1.72 25.98 -9.60
CA TYR A 703 -1.87 27.16 -8.77
C TYR A 703 -2.71 28.24 -9.47
N HIS A 704 -2.45 28.53 -10.75
CA HIS A 704 -3.21 29.52 -11.50
C HIS A 704 -4.65 29.08 -11.78
N ILE A 705 -4.89 27.78 -12.05
CA ILE A 705 -6.24 27.23 -12.21
C ILE A 705 -7.04 27.36 -10.91
N ASP A 706 -6.45 27.01 -9.77
CA ASP A 706 -7.11 27.04 -8.46
C ASP A 706 -7.48 28.49 -8.08
N LYS A 707 -6.68 29.49 -8.50
CA LYS A 707 -7.04 30.91 -8.32
C LYS A 707 -8.14 31.37 -9.27
N LEU A 708 -8.19 30.88 -10.51
CA LEU A 708 -9.31 31.15 -11.41
C LEU A 708 -10.63 30.58 -10.86
N GLU A 709 -10.60 29.41 -10.21
CA GLU A 709 -11.79 28.79 -9.59
C GLU A 709 -12.50 29.70 -8.56
N LEU A 710 -11.72 30.56 -7.89
CA LEU A 710 -12.21 31.51 -6.89
C LEU A 710 -12.88 32.75 -7.50
N ILE A 711 -12.46 33.13 -8.70
CA ILE A 711 -12.85 34.39 -9.36
C ILE A 711 -14.01 34.15 -10.31
N VAL A 712 -13.97 33.05 -11.06
CA VAL A 712 -14.97 32.68 -12.05
C VAL A 712 -16.29 32.32 -11.37
N ASP A 713 -17.41 32.78 -11.94
CA ASP A 713 -18.75 32.42 -11.45
C ASP A 713 -18.90 30.90 -11.31
N ASN A 714 -19.33 30.48 -10.11
CA ASN A 714 -19.59 29.08 -9.79
C ASN A 714 -20.58 28.42 -10.76
N GLN A 715 -21.53 29.17 -11.33
CA GLN A 715 -22.49 28.62 -12.31
C GLN A 715 -21.82 28.19 -13.62
N MET A 716 -20.68 28.79 -13.96
CA MET A 716 -19.94 28.48 -15.18
C MET A 716 -18.91 27.38 -14.97
N TRP A 717 -18.38 27.26 -13.75
CA TRP A 717 -17.32 26.32 -13.45
C TRP A 717 -17.75 24.86 -13.67
N THR A 718 -17.11 24.19 -14.62
CA THR A 718 -17.55 22.91 -15.17
C THR A 718 -17.22 21.69 -14.32
N LEU A 719 -16.15 21.75 -13.53
CA LEU A 719 -15.71 20.63 -12.70
C LEU A 719 -16.34 20.70 -11.31
N PRO A 720 -16.79 19.56 -10.74
CA PRO A 720 -17.15 19.52 -9.32
C PRO A 720 -16.05 20.08 -8.42
N LYS A 721 -16.43 21.01 -7.53
CA LYS A 721 -15.51 21.67 -6.59
C LYS A 721 -15.22 20.74 -5.40
N TYR A 722 -14.11 20.95 -4.69
CA TYR A 722 -13.76 20.11 -3.52
C TYR A 722 -14.87 20.06 -2.46
N ARG A 723 -15.58 21.18 -2.23
CA ARG A 723 -16.73 21.22 -1.32
C ARG A 723 -17.86 20.25 -1.70
N GLU A 724 -17.98 19.91 -2.98
CA GLU A 724 -18.96 18.94 -3.48
C GLU A 724 -18.41 17.52 -3.35
N LEU A 725 -17.15 17.31 -3.73
CA LEU A 725 -16.47 16.01 -3.70
C LEU A 725 -16.28 15.44 -2.28
N LEU A 726 -16.07 16.30 -1.29
CA LEU A 726 -15.73 15.92 0.09
C LEU A 726 -16.97 15.76 1.01
N PHE A 727 -18.08 16.42 0.67
CA PHE A 727 -19.23 16.52 1.57
C PHE A 727 -20.56 16.02 0.98
N ILE A 728 -20.67 15.87 -0.34
CA ILE A 728 -21.88 15.31 -0.98
C ILE A 728 -21.69 13.80 -1.10
N ARG A 729 -22.67 13.05 -0.58
CA ARG A 729 -22.59 11.60 -0.43
C ARG A 729 -23.92 10.95 -0.73
#